data_AF-A0A136ITI4-F1
#
_entry.id   AF-A0A136ITI4-F1
#
_cell.length_a   1.000
_cell.length_b   1.000
_cell.length_c   1.000
_cell.angle_alpha   90.00
_cell.angle_beta   90.00
_cell.angle_gamma   90.00
#
_symmetry.space_group_name_H-M   'P 1'
#
loop_
_entity.id
_entity.type
_entity.pdbx_description
1 polymer ?
#
loop_
_entity_poly.entity_id
_entity_poly.type
_entity_poly.pdbx_seq_one_letter_code
_entity_poly.pdbx_strand_id
1 'polypeptide(L)'
;MTRRRRRHSSPAFVREPKRPRIANSTKPYQYSPLPAATSLRILRLDPGQVEDVVSCRLEVVDRAQAPPYEAISYVWGSPTDTRLVLCSGRKIRVPTSLRDILHSLRSPEHTLTLWADAICINQQDDAEKGHQVKLMGTIFASATRVLVWLGKEALGAPTEYGLDVDGETSWGMDREEIPLCDMVVDTQLRLTRLLSYMELKLFEFGYSSLLEDEDFVDSWTSLSKLYRRDWFHRLWVVQEVGLAQSAIAIFGRAAVEFSFLLDFSRRLERHVLLRSHFQFPNYLATAFEIFPSSRSDMECQTADLQFLDILEITQEQGATDGRDRIYALLSHPSAVLSDGQLIIEPDYTKTTQEVYHEIAIKIIEETKSLRILATISPGEDHLDDDFLPSWVPNWEASELKSNGFRSELSTTYRTTAVNHVPPAEWRFSPGKKNSIQVRGYIIDVVDEHTTTMDIYDKYAPFEPKRNDPGAWPLGHAFAFRSRLDIALERRIADLCCALTVNYEREPDTEELADFAEFRCILIQPSPALEEAGGSHPIAPEGIAELLTLSEKATLGRFIELEVKANCQNRKLFSTTMGCLGLGPHLVQNGDLCCVIHGCHIPLVLRRAERGFRVLGPAYIHGFIIGDSKPVDGSETFVDQDFVLY
;
A
#
# COMPACT_ATOMS: atom_id res chain seq x y z
N MET A 1 87.26 1.03 31.92
CA MET A 1 86.09 0.74 31.06
C MET A 1 85.79 -0.74 31.09
N THR A 2 84.73 -1.20 31.78
CA THR A 2 83.85 -2.34 31.40
C THR A 2 82.86 -2.70 32.53
N ARG A 3 81.57 -2.47 32.21
CA ARG A 3 80.31 -3.11 32.65
C ARG A 3 80.28 -3.98 33.93
N ARG A 4 79.63 -3.46 34.98
CA ARG A 4 78.91 -4.27 35.99
C ARG A 4 77.50 -4.59 35.47
N ARG A 5 77.22 -5.87 35.19
CA ARG A 5 75.86 -6.39 34.97
C ARG A 5 75.10 -6.38 36.31
N ARG A 6 74.07 -5.55 36.46
CA ARG A 6 73.01 -5.73 37.47
C ARG A 6 71.80 -6.36 36.79
N ARG A 7 71.35 -7.48 37.37
CA ARG A 7 70.10 -8.18 37.04
C ARG A 7 68.92 -7.21 37.17
N HIS A 8 68.03 -7.18 36.18
CA HIS A 8 66.69 -6.65 36.32
C HIS A 8 65.73 -7.82 36.20
N SER A 9 64.96 -8.01 37.27
CA SER A 9 63.82 -8.90 37.39
C SER A 9 62.71 -8.48 36.43
N SER A 10 62.24 -9.41 35.60
CA SER A 10 61.01 -9.25 34.80
C SER A 10 59.81 -9.05 35.74
N PRO A 11 58.93 -8.07 35.50
CA PRO A 11 57.67 -7.98 36.21
C PRO A 11 56.74 -9.10 35.73
N ALA A 12 56.06 -9.73 36.69
CA ALA A 12 55.08 -10.77 36.44
C ALA A 12 53.97 -10.23 35.52
N PHE A 13 53.76 -10.89 34.38
CA PHE A 13 52.55 -10.72 33.57
C PHE A 13 51.35 -11.08 34.43
N VAL A 14 50.58 -10.08 34.85
CA VAL A 14 49.21 -10.26 35.31
C VAL A 14 48.45 -10.83 34.10
N ARG A 15 48.02 -12.09 34.20
CA ARG A 15 47.17 -12.70 33.17
C ARG A 15 45.86 -11.92 33.14
N GLU A 16 45.61 -11.21 32.04
CA GLU A 16 44.27 -10.75 31.70
C GLU A 16 43.29 -11.94 31.76
N PRO A 17 42.05 -11.75 32.25
CA PRO A 17 41.04 -12.78 32.19
C PRO A 17 40.80 -13.14 30.71
N LYS A 18 40.99 -14.42 30.39
CA LYS A 18 40.77 -14.97 29.06
C LYS A 18 39.34 -14.62 28.60
N ARG A 19 39.23 -13.88 27.50
CA ARG A 19 37.99 -13.68 26.75
C ARG A 19 37.30 -15.05 26.52
N PRO A 20 36.00 -15.20 26.78
CA PRO A 20 35.31 -16.45 26.48
C PRO A 20 35.30 -16.65 24.96
N ARG A 21 36.16 -17.55 24.47
CA ARG A 21 36.09 -18.05 23.09
C ARG A 21 34.74 -18.74 22.88
N ILE A 22 34.12 -18.48 21.73
CA ILE A 22 32.81 -18.91 21.19
C ILE A 22 32.60 -20.46 21.15
N ALA A 23 33.41 -21.27 21.83
CA ALA A 23 33.48 -22.73 21.62
C ALA A 23 32.48 -23.60 22.43
N ASN A 24 31.79 -23.10 23.47
CA ASN A 24 31.19 -24.01 24.47
C ASN A 24 29.65 -24.04 24.59
N SER A 25 28.89 -23.30 23.79
CA SER A 25 27.42 -23.42 23.82
C SER A 25 26.88 -24.15 22.59
N THR A 26 26.50 -25.41 22.76
CA THR A 26 25.82 -26.22 21.73
C THR A 26 24.30 -26.20 21.89
N LYS A 27 23.77 -25.69 23.00
CA LYS A 27 22.34 -25.81 23.31
C LYS A 27 21.52 -24.69 22.64
N PRO A 28 20.39 -25.03 22.00
CA PRO A 28 19.44 -24.03 21.52
C PRO A 28 18.84 -23.27 22.71
N TYR A 29 18.50 -22.00 22.48
CA TYR A 29 17.70 -21.22 23.42
C TYR A 29 16.31 -21.87 23.56
N GLN A 30 15.74 -21.82 24.77
CA GLN A 30 14.42 -22.35 25.07
C GLN A 30 13.63 -21.27 25.78
N TYR A 31 12.45 -20.96 25.26
CA TYR A 31 11.54 -19.98 25.84
C TYR A 31 10.89 -20.53 27.10
N SER A 32 10.81 -19.71 28.14
CA SER A 32 9.95 -19.95 29.29
C SER A 32 8.56 -19.37 29.01
N PRO A 33 7.46 -20.06 29.37
CA PRO A 33 6.11 -19.50 29.23
C PRO A 33 5.97 -18.15 29.91
N LEU A 34 5.19 -17.25 29.31
CA LEU A 34 4.87 -15.96 29.91
C LEU A 34 3.93 -16.16 31.12
N PRO A 35 4.19 -15.48 32.26
CA PRO A 35 3.45 -15.73 33.50
C PRO A 35 2.05 -15.10 33.51
N ALA A 36 1.80 -14.06 32.70
CA ALA A 36 0.51 -13.41 32.58
C ALA A 36 0.23 -12.93 31.15
N ALA A 37 -1.04 -12.66 30.87
CA ALA A 37 -1.50 -12.08 29.60
C ALA A 37 -0.94 -10.66 29.34
N THR A 38 -0.47 -9.95 30.37
CA THR A 38 0.15 -8.63 30.23
C THR A 38 1.67 -8.71 30.15
N SER A 39 2.26 -9.91 30.25
CA SER A 39 3.71 -10.07 30.23
C SER A 39 4.29 -9.99 28.84
N LEU A 40 5.50 -9.45 28.75
CA LEU A 40 6.32 -9.38 27.54
C LEU A 40 7.79 -9.64 27.89
N ARG A 41 8.60 -9.95 26.88
CA ARG A 41 10.06 -10.07 27.03
C ARG A 41 10.75 -8.82 26.50
N ILE A 42 11.62 -8.23 27.31
CA ILE A 42 12.53 -7.14 26.92
C ILE A 42 13.90 -7.72 26.57
N LEU A 43 14.49 -7.22 25.49
CA LEU A 43 15.82 -7.61 25.04
C LEU A 43 16.87 -6.66 25.61
N ARG A 44 17.81 -7.20 26.40
CA ARG A 44 19.02 -6.51 26.84
C ARG A 44 20.15 -6.88 25.89
N LEU A 45 20.54 -5.98 25.00
CA LEU A 45 21.64 -6.19 24.05
C LEU A 45 22.97 -5.93 24.77
N ASP A 46 23.82 -6.95 24.86
CA ASP A 46 25.09 -6.87 25.60
C ASP A 46 26.12 -6.03 24.82
N PRO A 47 27.03 -5.32 25.51
CA PRO A 47 28.12 -4.59 24.85
C PRO A 47 29.07 -5.55 24.12
N GLY A 48 29.72 -5.08 23.05
CA GLY A 48 30.71 -5.89 22.34
C GLY A 48 31.39 -5.15 21.18
N GLN A 49 32.55 -5.65 20.77
CA GLN A 49 33.34 -5.11 19.66
C GLN A 49 32.77 -5.58 18.32
N VAL A 50 33.09 -4.90 17.22
CA VAL A 50 32.60 -5.22 15.85
C VAL A 50 32.74 -6.70 15.49
N GLU A 51 33.86 -7.34 15.85
CA GLU A 51 34.13 -8.76 15.55
C GLU A 51 33.42 -9.76 16.47
N ASP A 52 32.87 -9.29 17.59
CA ASP A 52 32.21 -10.16 18.56
C ASP A 52 30.83 -10.59 18.04
N VAL A 53 30.47 -11.86 18.28
CA VAL A 53 29.11 -12.37 18.03
C VAL A 53 28.13 -11.56 18.88
N VAL A 54 27.02 -11.15 18.28
CA VAL A 54 25.94 -10.44 18.99
C VAL A 54 25.42 -11.31 20.13
N SER A 55 25.37 -10.74 21.35
CA SER A 55 24.88 -11.38 22.56
C SER A 55 23.80 -10.53 23.19
N CYS A 56 22.76 -11.17 23.72
CA CYS A 56 21.67 -10.51 24.43
C CYS A 56 21.12 -11.38 25.56
N ARG A 57 20.26 -10.79 26.39
CA ARG A 57 19.50 -11.47 27.44
C ARG A 57 18.03 -11.06 27.34
N LEU A 58 17.12 -11.97 27.67
CA LEU A 58 15.69 -11.69 27.72
C LEU A 58 15.23 -11.58 29.18
N GLU A 59 14.52 -10.49 29.48
CA GLU A 59 13.93 -10.20 30.77
C GLU A 59 12.41 -10.22 30.64
N VAL A 60 11.73 -11.08 31.42
CA VAL A 60 10.26 -11.14 31.43
C VAL A 60 9.76 -10.07 32.39
N VAL A 61 8.91 -9.17 31.90
CA VAL A 61 8.31 -8.08 32.67
C VAL A 61 6.80 -8.04 32.44
N ASP A 62 6.06 -7.53 33.41
CA ASP A 62 4.70 -7.06 33.15
C ASP A 62 4.76 -5.76 32.34
N ARG A 63 3.91 -5.60 31.32
CA ARG A 63 3.91 -4.42 30.45
C ARG A 63 3.78 -3.12 31.23
N ALA A 64 2.96 -3.07 32.28
CA ALA A 64 2.78 -1.85 33.08
C ALA A 64 4.01 -1.50 33.93
N GLN A 65 4.94 -2.45 34.09
CA GLN A 65 6.18 -2.30 34.86
C GLN A 65 7.43 -2.38 33.96
N ALA A 66 7.25 -2.38 32.63
CA ALA A 66 8.36 -2.48 31.71
C ALA A 66 9.29 -1.26 31.85
N PRO A 67 10.62 -1.45 31.91
CA PRO A 67 11.55 -0.33 31.86
C PRO A 67 11.46 0.37 30.51
N PRO A 68 11.88 1.64 30.37
CA PRO A 68 11.96 2.30 29.08
C PRO A 68 12.78 1.47 28.07
N TYR A 69 12.22 1.23 26.89
CA TYR A 69 12.85 0.44 25.83
C TYR A 69 12.59 1.06 24.46
N GLU A 70 13.48 0.78 23.50
CA GLU A 70 13.30 1.13 22.09
C GLU A 70 12.81 -0.10 21.32
N ALA A 71 11.83 0.05 20.44
CA ALA A 71 11.33 -1.05 19.62
C ALA A 71 12.02 -1.04 18.24
N ILE A 72 12.37 -2.21 17.72
CA ILE A 72 13.02 -2.32 16.41
C ILE A 72 12.00 -2.78 15.37
N SER A 73 11.87 -2.00 14.30
CA SER A 73 11.08 -2.34 13.12
C SER A 73 12.02 -2.69 11.97
N TYR A 74 11.89 -3.89 11.40
CA TYR A 74 12.83 -4.40 10.38
C TYR A 74 12.16 -5.47 9.51
N VAL A 75 12.65 -5.66 8.29
CA VAL A 75 12.14 -6.69 7.35
C VAL A 75 12.59 -8.08 7.76
N TRP A 76 11.68 -9.02 7.97
CA TRP A 76 12.06 -10.41 8.28
C TRP A 76 12.78 -11.12 7.13
N GLY A 77 12.42 -10.81 5.88
CA GLY A 77 13.00 -11.42 4.70
C GLY A 77 12.66 -12.91 4.59
N SER A 78 13.53 -13.66 3.92
CA SER A 78 13.34 -15.11 3.77
C SER A 78 13.50 -15.84 5.12
N PRO A 79 12.59 -16.77 5.48
CA PRO A 79 12.70 -17.57 6.71
C PRO A 79 14.01 -18.36 6.82
N THR A 80 14.67 -18.64 5.68
CA THR A 80 15.96 -19.34 5.66
C THR A 80 17.14 -18.41 5.86
N ASP A 81 16.99 -17.11 5.58
CA ASP A 81 18.07 -16.14 5.74
C ASP A 81 18.17 -15.64 7.18
N THR A 82 18.77 -16.48 8.01
CA THR A 82 18.93 -16.22 9.44
C THR A 82 20.39 -16.23 9.84
N ARG A 83 20.71 -15.48 10.90
CA ARG A 83 22.04 -15.40 11.52
C ARG A 83 21.97 -15.81 12.99
N LEU A 84 23.10 -16.26 13.51
CA LEU A 84 23.22 -16.72 14.88
C LEU A 84 23.43 -15.53 15.83
N VAL A 85 22.67 -15.51 16.92
CA VAL A 85 22.84 -14.62 18.07
C VAL A 85 22.93 -15.49 19.34
N LEU A 86 23.62 -15.01 20.37
CA LEU A 86 23.68 -15.66 21.67
C LEU A 86 22.65 -15.02 22.62
N CYS A 87 21.60 -15.74 23.00
CA CYS A 87 20.67 -15.30 24.04
C CYS A 87 20.97 -16.02 25.35
N SER A 88 21.39 -15.28 26.39
CA SER A 88 21.82 -15.82 27.68
C SER A 88 22.85 -16.95 27.54
N GLY A 89 23.78 -16.78 26.60
CA GLY A 89 24.81 -17.75 26.26
C GLY A 89 24.31 -18.98 25.47
N ARG A 90 23.04 -19.05 25.06
CA ARG A 90 22.48 -20.13 24.21
C ARG A 90 22.23 -19.66 22.78
N LYS A 91 22.19 -20.59 21.84
CA LYS A 91 22.06 -20.28 20.41
C LYS A 91 20.61 -19.97 20.03
N ILE A 92 20.37 -18.82 19.42
CA ILE A 92 19.10 -18.48 18.77
C ILE A 92 19.38 -17.99 17.34
N ARG A 93 18.54 -18.40 16.37
CA ARG A 93 18.63 -17.90 14.99
C ARG A 93 17.58 -16.82 14.79
N VAL A 94 17.98 -15.72 14.18
CA VAL A 94 17.15 -14.53 13.97
C VAL A 94 17.30 -14.06 12.52
N PRO A 95 16.33 -13.33 11.96
CA PRO A 95 16.46 -12.73 10.63
C PRO A 95 17.78 -11.97 10.46
N THR A 96 18.40 -12.06 9.27
CA THR A 96 19.68 -11.36 9.00
C THR A 96 19.59 -9.87 9.26
N SER A 97 18.50 -9.24 8.83
CA SER A 97 18.14 -7.84 9.07
C SER A 97 18.13 -7.46 10.55
N LEU A 98 17.51 -8.29 11.42
CA LEU A 98 17.52 -8.05 12.87
C LEU A 98 18.93 -8.17 13.43
N ARG A 99 19.67 -9.22 13.04
CA ARG A 99 21.07 -9.37 13.47
C ARG A 99 21.89 -8.15 13.06
N ASP A 100 21.66 -7.64 11.86
CA ASP A 100 22.37 -6.50 11.29
C ASP A 100 22.15 -5.20 12.07
N ILE A 101 20.90 -4.85 12.37
CA ILE A 101 20.64 -3.67 13.20
C ILE A 101 21.10 -3.87 14.65
N LEU A 102 20.93 -5.06 15.24
CA LEU A 102 21.48 -5.32 16.59
C LEU A 102 23.00 -5.15 16.63
N HIS A 103 23.70 -5.56 15.58
CA HIS A 103 25.14 -5.34 15.46
C HIS A 103 25.47 -3.86 15.28
N SER A 104 24.71 -3.14 14.45
CA SER A 104 24.90 -1.71 14.19
C SER A 104 24.61 -0.81 15.40
N LEU A 105 23.65 -1.18 16.24
CA LEU A 105 23.28 -0.41 17.44
C LEU A 105 24.19 -0.73 18.63
N ARG A 106 24.87 -1.88 18.62
CA ARG A 106 25.61 -2.38 19.78
C ARG A 106 26.73 -1.41 20.16
N SER A 107 26.69 -0.93 21.40
CA SER A 107 27.76 -0.15 22.01
C SER A 107 28.91 -1.06 22.49
N PRO A 108 30.16 -0.58 22.48
CA PRO A 108 31.29 -1.27 23.09
C PRO A 108 31.24 -1.27 24.63
N GLU A 109 30.50 -0.33 25.23
CA GLU A 109 30.55 -0.07 26.68
C GLU A 109 29.20 -0.25 27.38
N HIS A 110 28.08 -0.04 26.68
CA HIS A 110 26.76 0.05 27.31
C HIS A 110 25.78 -1.00 26.79
N THR A 111 24.93 -1.47 27.71
CA THR A 111 23.83 -2.40 27.37
C THR A 111 22.64 -1.59 26.88
N LEU A 112 22.07 -1.98 25.73
CA LEU A 112 20.85 -1.35 25.23
C LEU A 112 19.61 -2.14 25.63
N THR A 113 18.50 -1.44 25.82
CA THR A 113 17.21 -2.03 26.21
C THR A 113 16.24 -1.90 25.05
N LEU A 114 15.99 -3.01 24.38
CA LEU A 114 15.34 -3.08 23.09
C LEU A 114 14.14 -4.04 23.13
N TRP A 115 13.28 -3.96 22.12
CA TRP A 115 12.27 -4.97 21.83
C TRP A 115 12.28 -5.30 20.34
N ALA A 116 12.26 -6.60 20.02
CA ALA A 116 12.16 -7.09 18.65
C ALA A 116 11.37 -8.40 18.63
N ASP A 117 10.28 -8.42 17.87
CA ASP A 117 9.32 -9.53 17.75
C ASP A 117 9.95 -10.92 17.55
N ALA A 118 10.91 -11.10 16.64
CA ALA A 118 11.50 -12.40 16.33
C ALA A 118 12.35 -13.00 17.47
N ILE A 119 12.72 -12.20 18.49
CA ILE A 119 13.44 -12.68 19.67
C ILE A 119 12.55 -12.63 20.92
N CYS A 120 11.76 -11.57 21.09
CA CYS A 120 10.96 -11.35 22.29
C CYS A 120 9.71 -12.24 22.36
N ILE A 121 9.18 -12.68 21.21
CA ILE A 121 8.02 -13.57 21.10
C ILE A 121 8.50 -14.97 20.75
N ASN A 122 7.90 -15.99 21.38
CA ASN A 122 8.11 -17.37 21.00
C ASN A 122 7.33 -17.68 19.70
N GLN A 123 8.01 -17.51 18.56
CA GLN A 123 7.42 -17.68 17.22
C GLN A 123 6.98 -19.13 16.91
N GLN A 124 7.29 -20.10 17.77
CA GLN A 124 6.91 -21.51 17.60
C GLN A 124 5.66 -21.90 18.40
N ASP A 125 5.07 -20.97 19.15
CA ASP A 125 3.86 -21.17 19.95
C ASP A 125 2.76 -20.24 19.42
N ASP A 126 1.82 -20.79 18.66
CA ASP A 126 0.74 -19.98 18.03
C ASP A 126 -0.18 -19.31 19.05
N ALA A 127 -0.35 -19.90 20.24
CA ALA A 127 -1.14 -19.29 21.31
C ALA A 127 -0.40 -18.09 21.91
N GLU A 128 0.91 -18.23 22.19
CA GLU A 128 1.73 -17.08 22.59
C GLU A 128 1.78 -16.02 21.50
N LYS A 129 1.97 -16.42 20.23
CA LYS A 129 2.04 -15.53 19.08
C LYS A 129 0.75 -14.72 18.92
N GLY A 130 -0.41 -15.36 18.85
CA GLY A 130 -1.70 -14.68 18.74
C GLY A 130 -1.94 -13.71 19.89
N HIS A 131 -1.59 -14.12 21.10
CA HIS A 131 -1.70 -13.28 22.29
C HIS A 131 -0.74 -12.08 22.26
N GLN A 132 0.52 -12.25 21.86
CA GLN A 132 1.49 -11.14 21.74
C GLN A 132 1.17 -10.21 20.57
N VAL A 133 0.63 -10.74 19.46
CA VAL A 133 0.12 -9.97 18.31
C VAL A 133 -0.96 -8.99 18.76
N LYS A 134 -1.90 -9.43 19.60
CA LYS A 134 -2.91 -8.56 20.23
C LYS A 134 -2.29 -7.41 21.03
N LEU A 135 -1.07 -7.58 21.56
CA LEU A 135 -0.37 -6.55 22.32
C LEU A 135 0.53 -5.65 21.46
N MET A 136 0.81 -6.00 20.20
CA MET A 136 1.82 -5.30 19.38
C MET A 136 1.59 -3.79 19.32
N GLY A 137 0.36 -3.34 19.07
CA GLY A 137 0.08 -1.90 19.02
C GLY A 137 0.47 -1.18 20.31
N THR A 138 0.17 -1.77 21.47
CA THR A 138 0.55 -1.19 22.76
C THR A 138 2.05 -1.29 23.04
N ILE A 139 2.73 -2.32 22.53
CA ILE A 139 4.18 -2.49 22.69
C ILE A 139 4.90 -1.39 21.91
N PHE A 140 4.52 -1.13 20.66
CA PHE A 140 5.11 -0.05 19.87
C PHE A 140 4.72 1.33 20.41
N ALA A 141 3.48 1.52 20.85
CA ALA A 141 3.04 2.77 21.48
C ALA A 141 3.75 3.08 22.80
N SER A 142 4.15 2.06 23.57
CA SER A 142 4.84 2.25 24.86
C SER A 142 6.36 2.39 24.73
N ALA A 143 6.92 2.10 23.55
CA ALA A 143 8.35 2.27 23.30
C ALA A 143 8.73 3.77 23.37
N THR A 144 9.92 4.06 23.88
CA THR A 144 10.44 5.44 23.92
C THR A 144 10.69 5.99 22.52
N ARG A 145 11.09 5.11 21.59
CA ARG A 145 11.17 5.35 20.16
C ARG A 145 11.13 4.04 19.40
N VAL A 146 10.80 4.13 18.12
CA VAL A 146 10.88 3.02 17.15
C VAL A 146 12.07 3.24 16.24
N LEU A 147 12.97 2.25 16.17
CA LEU A 147 14.13 2.24 15.29
C LEU A 147 13.77 1.46 14.03
N VAL A 148 13.55 2.17 12.93
CA VAL A 148 13.18 1.62 11.63
C VAL A 148 14.43 1.28 10.84
N TRP A 149 14.70 -0.01 10.64
CA TRP A 149 15.82 -0.50 9.87
C TRP A 149 15.47 -0.67 8.40
N LEU A 150 16.06 0.18 7.56
CA LEU A 150 15.88 0.14 6.11
C LEU A 150 17.04 -0.56 5.40
N GLY A 151 18.01 -1.16 6.10
CA GLY A 151 19.06 -1.99 5.51
C GLY A 151 20.45 -1.33 5.46
N LYS A 152 21.47 -2.14 5.15
CA LYS A 152 22.89 -1.74 5.16
C LYS A 152 23.35 -1.00 3.92
N GLU A 153 22.67 -1.19 2.80
CA GLU A 153 23.11 -0.73 1.50
C GLU A 153 23.02 0.80 1.39
N ALA A 154 24.08 1.41 0.85
CA ALA A 154 24.12 2.79 0.44
C ALA A 154 23.11 3.06 -0.70
N LEU A 155 22.62 4.29 -0.81
CA LEU A 155 21.61 4.65 -1.81
C LEU A 155 22.20 5.04 -3.19
N GLY A 156 23.48 5.41 -3.26
CA GLY A 156 24.12 5.84 -4.51
C GLY A 156 25.54 6.41 -4.33
N ALA A 157 26.12 6.93 -5.42
CA ALA A 157 27.42 7.61 -5.45
C ALA A 157 27.37 8.97 -4.72
N PRO A 158 28.52 9.54 -4.31
CA PRO A 158 28.55 10.87 -3.70
C PRO A 158 28.17 11.94 -4.74
N THR A 159 27.05 12.63 -4.54
CA THR A 159 26.63 13.82 -5.31
C THR A 159 26.61 15.06 -4.41
N GLU A 160 26.50 16.28 -4.98
CA GLU A 160 26.41 17.53 -4.20
C GLU A 160 25.24 17.50 -3.17
N TYR A 161 24.17 16.78 -3.50
CA TYR A 161 22.97 16.56 -2.68
C TYR A 161 22.85 15.13 -2.12
N GLY A 162 23.89 14.32 -2.33
CA GLY A 162 23.85 12.88 -2.12
C GLY A 162 23.70 12.50 -0.65
N LEU A 163 22.91 11.46 -0.42
CA LEU A 163 22.94 10.67 0.81
C LEU A 163 24.21 9.82 0.75
N ASP A 164 25.34 10.49 0.97
CA ASP A 164 26.68 9.93 0.91
C ASP A 164 26.82 8.77 1.90
N VAL A 165 26.98 7.55 1.38
CA VAL A 165 27.36 6.40 2.18
C VAL A 165 28.28 5.53 1.34
N ASP A 166 29.58 5.50 1.68
CA ASP A 166 30.59 4.70 1.01
C ASP A 166 30.07 3.29 0.65
N GLY A 167 30.32 2.87 -0.61
CA GLY A 167 29.99 1.55 -1.13
C GLY A 167 30.60 0.38 -0.33
N GLU A 168 30.21 -0.84 -0.70
CA GLU A 168 30.40 -2.12 0.00
C GLU A 168 31.80 -2.44 0.60
N THR A 169 32.83 -1.64 0.34
CA THR A 169 34.24 -1.91 0.67
C THR A 169 34.78 -1.31 1.98
N SER A 170 33.98 -0.68 2.84
CA SER A 170 34.54 -0.08 4.10
C SER A 170 33.69 -0.28 5.36
N TRP A 171 33.18 -1.48 5.62
CA TRP A 171 32.70 -1.85 6.98
C TRP A 171 33.81 -2.39 7.89
N GLY A 172 35.06 -2.34 7.43
CA GLY A 172 36.24 -2.69 8.19
C GLY A 172 37.30 -1.61 8.06
N MET A 173 37.87 -1.23 9.21
CA MET A 173 38.97 -0.29 9.42
C MET A 173 38.54 1.17 9.64
N ASP A 174 38.65 1.54 10.92
CA ASP A 174 38.79 2.89 11.49
C ASP A 174 37.71 3.92 11.14
N ARG A 175 36.77 4.18 12.07
CA ARG A 175 36.17 5.52 12.25
C ARG A 175 35.36 5.66 13.54
N GLU A 176 35.39 6.88 14.08
CA GLU A 176 34.68 7.34 15.28
C GLU A 176 33.19 7.03 15.21
N GLU A 177 32.60 6.54 16.30
CA GLU A 177 31.16 6.37 16.44
C GLU A 177 30.49 7.74 16.30
N ILE A 178 29.85 8.01 15.15
CA ILE A 178 29.01 9.19 14.99
C ILE A 178 27.72 8.95 15.81
N PRO A 179 27.39 9.82 16.78
CA PRO A 179 26.14 9.71 17.51
C PRO A 179 24.93 9.73 16.56
N LEU A 180 23.92 8.91 16.85
CA LEU A 180 22.70 8.82 16.03
C LEU A 180 22.04 10.18 15.79
N CYS A 181 22.08 11.09 16.78
CA CYS A 181 21.52 12.44 16.64
C CYS A 181 22.23 13.27 15.55
N ASP A 182 23.55 13.14 15.42
CA ASP A 182 24.33 13.90 14.45
C ASP A 182 24.06 13.37 13.03
N MET A 183 23.91 12.04 12.90
CA MET A 183 23.47 11.41 11.65
C MET A 183 22.08 11.91 11.22
N VAL A 184 21.15 12.04 12.17
CA VAL A 184 19.79 12.55 11.92
C VAL A 184 19.83 13.98 11.38
N VAL A 185 20.56 14.88 12.04
CA VAL A 185 20.65 16.28 11.64
C VAL A 185 21.27 16.45 10.25
N ASP A 186 22.38 15.75 9.96
CA ASP A 186 23.05 15.84 8.66
C ASP A 186 22.15 15.35 7.52
N THR A 187 21.52 14.19 7.70
CA THR A 187 20.63 13.59 6.69
C THR A 187 19.41 14.46 6.43
N GLN A 188 18.77 15.00 7.47
CA GLN A 188 17.61 15.90 7.33
C GLN A 188 17.97 17.18 6.57
N LEU A 189 19.15 17.76 6.84
CA LEU A 189 19.60 18.96 6.14
C LEU A 189 19.79 18.72 4.64
N ARG A 190 20.36 17.57 4.27
CA ARG A 190 20.53 17.17 2.86
C ARG A 190 19.19 17.01 2.14
N LEU A 191 18.26 16.27 2.73
CA LEU A 191 16.93 16.06 2.15
C LEU A 191 16.14 17.38 2.04
N THR A 192 16.28 18.28 3.01
CA THR A 192 15.66 19.61 2.95
C THR A 192 16.15 20.41 1.75
N ARG A 193 17.48 20.43 1.51
CA ARG A 193 18.07 21.12 0.35
C ARG A 193 17.57 20.55 -0.97
N LEU A 194 17.48 19.22 -1.07
CA LEU A 194 16.98 18.54 -2.27
C LEU A 194 15.53 18.93 -2.59
N LEU A 195 14.67 18.98 -1.58
CA LEU A 195 13.28 19.42 -1.73
C LEU A 195 13.19 20.89 -2.15
N SER A 196 13.91 21.78 -1.48
CA SER A 196 13.90 23.21 -1.83
C SER A 196 14.42 23.46 -3.24
N TYR A 197 15.42 22.70 -3.69
CA TYR A 197 15.94 22.80 -5.05
C TYR A 197 14.88 22.38 -6.09
N MET A 198 14.18 21.27 -5.86
CA MET A 198 13.05 20.83 -6.70
C MET A 198 11.98 21.93 -6.82
N GLU A 199 11.50 22.45 -5.68
CA GLU A 199 10.43 23.44 -5.62
C GLU A 199 10.79 24.71 -6.41
N LEU A 200 12.03 25.21 -6.26
CA LEU A 200 12.53 26.39 -6.97
C LEU A 200 12.63 26.15 -8.48
N LYS A 201 13.24 25.04 -8.90
CA LYS A 201 13.47 24.75 -10.32
C LYS A 201 12.19 24.47 -11.09
N LEU A 202 11.24 23.75 -10.48
CA LEU A 202 9.92 23.54 -11.08
C LEU A 202 9.19 24.86 -11.31
N PHE A 203 9.28 25.79 -10.35
CA PHE A 203 8.66 27.11 -10.46
C PHE A 203 9.30 27.98 -11.55
N GLU A 204 10.63 27.97 -11.68
CA GLU A 204 11.35 28.85 -12.61
C GLU A 204 11.45 28.31 -14.05
N PHE A 205 11.63 27.00 -14.23
CA PHE A 205 12.04 26.41 -15.52
C PHE A 205 11.20 25.21 -15.98
N GLY A 206 10.27 24.74 -15.16
CA GLY A 206 9.42 23.58 -15.47
C GLY A 206 10.15 22.22 -15.39
N TYR A 207 9.41 21.14 -15.67
CA TYR A 207 9.88 19.77 -15.45
C TYR A 207 11.08 19.37 -16.32
N SER A 208 11.11 19.73 -17.60
CA SER A 208 12.17 19.27 -18.53
C SER A 208 13.56 19.74 -18.11
N SER A 209 13.69 21.00 -17.67
CA SER A 209 14.98 21.55 -17.21
C SER A 209 15.49 20.87 -15.94
N LEU A 210 14.59 20.39 -15.08
CA LEU A 210 14.97 19.70 -13.86
C LEU A 210 15.57 18.32 -14.14
N LEU A 211 15.10 17.64 -15.19
CA LEU A 211 15.59 16.32 -15.58
C LEU A 211 16.91 16.37 -16.37
N GLU A 212 17.35 17.55 -16.78
CA GLU A 212 18.68 17.76 -17.39
C GLU A 212 19.81 17.86 -16.35
N ASP A 213 19.46 18.02 -15.07
CA ASP A 213 20.42 18.09 -13.97
C ASP A 213 20.77 16.68 -13.47
N GLU A 214 21.98 16.21 -13.78
CA GLU A 214 22.47 14.87 -13.42
C GLU A 214 22.50 14.65 -11.90
N ASP A 215 22.93 15.64 -11.11
CA ASP A 215 23.00 15.51 -9.64
C ASP A 215 21.61 15.38 -9.02
N PHE A 216 20.62 16.11 -9.57
CA PHE A 216 19.23 15.97 -9.19
C PHE A 216 18.69 14.58 -9.52
N VAL A 217 18.89 14.11 -10.76
CA VAL A 217 18.40 12.82 -11.24
C VAL A 217 18.99 11.67 -10.41
N ASP A 218 20.29 11.71 -10.11
CA ASP A 218 20.95 10.69 -9.30
C ASP A 218 20.44 10.68 -7.85
N SER A 219 20.23 11.85 -7.25
CA SER A 219 19.74 11.98 -5.88
C SER A 219 18.30 11.46 -5.75
N TRP A 220 17.45 11.79 -6.72
CA TRP A 220 16.05 11.34 -6.75
C TRP A 220 15.92 9.86 -7.07
N THR A 221 16.75 9.33 -7.96
CA THR A 221 16.84 7.89 -8.22
C THR A 221 17.25 7.13 -6.97
N SER A 222 18.24 7.64 -6.23
CA SER A 222 18.71 7.07 -4.96
C SER A 222 17.61 7.08 -3.90
N LEU A 223 16.87 8.18 -3.78
CA LEU A 223 15.76 8.28 -2.84
C LEU A 223 14.59 7.36 -3.23
N SER A 224 14.27 7.24 -4.51
CA SER A 224 13.28 6.27 -4.99
C SER A 224 13.65 4.84 -4.63
N LYS A 225 14.94 4.46 -4.69
CA LYS A 225 15.40 3.14 -4.24
C LYS A 225 15.15 2.93 -2.75
N LEU A 226 15.27 3.97 -1.92
CA LEU A 226 14.94 3.89 -0.48
C LEU A 226 13.46 3.54 -0.26
N TYR A 227 12.56 4.27 -0.91
CA TYR A 227 11.11 4.06 -0.76
C TYR A 227 10.61 2.74 -1.37
N ARG A 228 11.35 2.17 -2.32
CA ARG A 228 11.06 0.85 -2.92
C ARG A 228 11.60 -0.33 -2.11
N ARG A 229 12.23 -0.10 -0.95
CA ARG A 229 12.69 -1.19 -0.09
C ARG A 229 11.49 -1.93 0.51
N ASP A 230 11.64 -3.26 0.64
CA ASP A 230 10.61 -4.17 1.16
C ASP A 230 9.98 -3.73 2.49
N TRP A 231 10.70 -2.97 3.31
CA TRP A 231 10.17 -2.46 4.58
C TRP A 231 8.91 -1.61 4.38
N PHE A 232 8.91 -0.69 3.41
CA PHE A 232 7.76 0.17 3.12
C PHE A 232 6.56 -0.59 2.58
N HIS A 233 6.77 -1.81 2.08
CA HIS A 233 5.71 -2.67 1.57
C HIS A 233 5.06 -3.52 2.66
N ARG A 234 5.51 -3.53 3.91
CA ARG A 234 4.94 -4.41 4.94
C ARG A 234 3.74 -3.78 5.63
N LEU A 235 2.67 -4.54 5.82
CA LEU A 235 1.49 -4.04 6.53
C LEU A 235 1.76 -3.78 8.02
N TRP A 236 2.50 -4.67 8.67
CA TRP A 236 2.83 -4.55 10.10
C TRP A 236 3.49 -3.21 10.43
N VAL A 237 4.34 -2.67 9.54
CA VAL A 237 5.08 -1.44 9.81
C VAL A 237 4.18 -0.21 9.93
N VAL A 238 2.97 -0.28 9.38
CA VAL A 238 1.98 0.80 9.46
C VAL A 238 1.58 1.07 10.90
N GLN A 239 1.27 0.03 11.69
CA GLN A 239 0.98 0.21 13.11
C GLN A 239 2.23 0.48 13.94
N GLU A 240 3.38 -0.09 13.56
CA GLU A 240 4.63 0.04 14.31
C GLU A 240 5.09 1.50 14.36
N VAL A 241 5.02 2.20 13.22
CA VAL A 241 5.34 3.62 13.14
C VAL A 241 4.14 4.50 13.49
N GLY A 242 2.94 4.16 13.00
CA GLY A 242 1.76 5.00 13.21
C GLY A 242 1.37 5.18 14.68
N LEU A 243 1.71 4.21 15.54
CA LEU A 243 1.48 4.30 16.99
C LEU A 243 2.70 4.80 17.78
N ALA A 244 3.86 4.94 17.15
CA ALA A 244 5.10 5.31 17.82
C ALA A 244 5.03 6.72 18.43
N GLN A 245 5.65 6.92 19.59
CA GLN A 245 5.87 8.26 20.17
C GLN A 245 6.93 9.06 19.39
N SER A 246 7.90 8.35 18.80
CA SER A 246 8.97 8.87 17.96
C SER A 246 9.50 7.71 17.12
N ALA A 247 9.89 7.96 15.87
CA ALA A 247 10.42 6.95 14.97
C ALA A 247 11.60 7.48 14.16
N ILE A 248 12.71 6.74 14.15
CA ILE A 248 13.94 7.09 13.40
C ILE A 248 14.19 6.01 12.36
N ALA A 249 14.22 6.39 11.08
CA ALA A 249 14.67 5.54 9.99
C ALA A 249 16.20 5.53 9.92
N ILE A 250 16.78 4.34 9.80
CA ILE A 250 18.22 4.11 9.71
C ILE A 250 18.51 3.29 8.45
N PHE A 251 19.43 3.76 7.62
CA PHE A 251 19.90 3.07 6.42
C PHE A 251 21.37 3.35 6.17
N GLY A 252 22.17 2.30 5.98
CA GLY A 252 23.62 2.44 5.82
C GLY A 252 24.23 3.24 6.99
N ARG A 253 24.77 4.42 6.70
CA ARG A 253 25.30 5.37 7.70
C ARG A 253 24.50 6.67 7.78
N ALA A 254 23.26 6.65 7.33
CA ALA A 254 22.33 7.76 7.44
C ALA A 254 21.20 7.38 8.41
N ALA A 255 20.66 8.40 9.06
CA ALA A 255 19.48 8.27 9.90
C ALA A 255 18.61 9.51 9.72
N VAL A 256 17.29 9.40 9.86
CA VAL A 256 16.37 10.52 9.68
C VAL A 256 15.13 10.28 10.53
N GLU A 257 14.56 11.34 11.11
CA GLU A 257 13.22 11.24 11.70
C GLU A 257 12.23 10.77 10.65
N PHE A 258 11.44 9.75 10.97
CA PHE A 258 10.56 9.12 10.00
C PHE A 258 9.47 10.07 9.51
N SER A 259 9.03 11.01 10.36
CA SER A 259 8.10 12.08 9.99
C SER A 259 8.62 12.95 8.84
N PHE A 260 9.94 13.08 8.69
CA PHE A 260 10.54 13.80 7.57
C PHE A 260 10.35 13.05 6.24
N LEU A 261 10.42 11.72 6.25
CA LEU A 261 10.11 10.89 5.08
C LEU A 261 8.62 10.98 4.71
N LEU A 262 7.74 11.09 5.70
CA LEU A 262 6.31 11.32 5.46
C LEU A 262 6.05 12.71 4.86
N ASP A 263 6.71 13.77 5.37
CA ASP A 263 6.60 15.12 4.80
C ASP A 263 7.11 15.17 3.36
N PHE A 264 8.26 14.54 3.10
CA PHE A 264 8.78 14.38 1.75
C PHE A 264 7.76 13.71 0.83
N SER A 265 7.18 12.60 1.27
CA SER A 265 6.19 11.84 0.49
C SER A 265 4.94 12.68 0.19
N ARG A 266 4.41 13.42 1.17
CA ARG A 266 3.25 14.34 0.98
C ARG A 266 3.52 15.44 -0.03
N ARG A 267 4.73 16.01 -0.03
CA ARG A 267 5.10 17.03 -1.03
C ARG A 267 5.22 16.40 -2.41
N LEU A 268 5.85 15.22 -2.50
CA LEU A 268 5.99 14.49 -3.76
C LEU A 268 4.65 14.09 -4.39
N GLU A 269 3.64 13.79 -3.57
CA GLU A 269 2.29 13.48 -4.06
C GLU A 269 1.67 14.62 -4.90
N ARG A 270 2.13 15.87 -4.72
CA ARG A 270 1.73 17.02 -5.55
C ARG A 270 2.44 17.10 -6.91
N HIS A 271 3.47 16.28 -7.11
CA HIS A 271 4.36 16.29 -8.28
C HIS A 271 4.37 14.94 -8.98
N VAL A 272 3.24 14.57 -9.58
CA VAL A 272 2.99 13.23 -10.11
C VAL A 272 3.97 12.84 -11.21
N LEU A 273 4.35 13.79 -12.07
CA LEU A 273 5.34 13.54 -13.12
C LEU A 273 6.71 13.11 -12.58
N LEU A 274 7.19 13.75 -11.51
CA LEU A 274 8.44 13.34 -10.87
C LEU A 274 8.28 12.01 -10.15
N ARG A 275 7.16 11.84 -9.46
CA ARG A 275 6.83 10.59 -8.77
C ARG A 275 6.86 9.40 -9.75
N SER A 276 6.26 9.56 -10.92
CA SER A 276 6.23 8.54 -11.97
C SER A 276 7.58 8.37 -12.65
N HIS A 277 8.24 9.46 -13.06
CA HIS A 277 9.56 9.43 -13.70
C HIS A 277 10.59 8.66 -12.85
N PHE A 278 10.62 8.95 -11.54
CA PHE A 278 11.53 8.29 -10.60
C PHE A 278 10.93 7.03 -9.97
N GLN A 279 9.72 6.63 -10.32
CA GLN A 279 9.10 5.37 -9.89
C GLN A 279 8.85 5.26 -8.38
N PHE A 280 8.52 6.37 -7.73
CA PHE A 280 8.16 6.37 -6.31
C PHE A 280 6.81 5.65 -6.08
N PRO A 281 6.70 4.84 -4.99
CA PRO A 281 5.43 4.19 -4.67
C PRO A 281 4.31 5.18 -4.36
N ASN A 282 3.07 4.78 -4.62
CA ASN A 282 1.89 5.60 -4.36
C ASN A 282 1.54 5.60 -2.85
N TYR A 283 0.91 6.68 -2.38
CA TYR A 283 0.16 6.76 -1.11
C TYR A 283 0.92 6.31 0.15
N LEU A 284 2.25 6.35 0.14
CA LEU A 284 3.06 5.91 1.28
C LEU A 284 2.72 6.73 2.52
N ALA A 285 2.60 8.06 2.41
CA ALA A 285 2.27 8.91 3.54
C ALA A 285 0.91 8.55 4.14
N THR A 286 -0.09 8.38 3.27
CA THR A 286 -1.47 8.09 3.68
C THR A 286 -1.54 6.83 4.54
N ALA A 287 -0.82 5.76 4.17
CA ALA A 287 -0.85 4.52 4.94
C ALA A 287 -0.35 4.72 6.39
N PHE A 288 0.77 5.42 6.60
CA PHE A 288 1.36 5.60 7.94
C PHE A 288 0.63 6.64 8.80
N GLU A 289 -0.18 7.51 8.19
CA GLU A 289 -0.90 8.60 8.87
C GLU A 289 -2.30 8.19 9.35
N ILE A 290 -2.73 6.96 9.10
CA ILE A 290 -4.06 6.48 9.55
C ILE A 290 -4.17 6.38 11.08
N PHE A 291 -3.06 6.17 11.80
CA PHE A 291 -3.07 6.00 13.25
C PHE A 291 -3.06 7.34 14.01
N PRO A 292 -3.78 7.47 15.14
CA PRO A 292 -3.95 8.76 15.82
C PRO A 292 -2.71 9.37 16.45
N SER A 293 -1.70 8.58 16.82
CA SER A 293 -0.54 9.08 17.58
C SER A 293 0.33 10.06 16.78
N SER A 294 0.21 10.06 15.45
CA SER A 294 0.82 11.05 14.55
C SER A 294 0.02 12.37 14.44
N ARG A 295 -1.13 12.50 15.12
CA ARG A 295 -2.10 13.62 14.96
C ARG A 295 -1.78 14.92 15.72
N SER A 296 -0.70 14.99 16.51
CA SER A 296 -0.48 16.20 17.34
C SER A 296 -0.22 17.49 16.55
N ASP A 297 0.02 17.43 15.24
CA ASP A 297 0.38 18.61 14.43
C ASP A 297 -0.55 18.95 13.23
N MET A 298 -1.67 18.23 13.01
CA MET A 298 -2.58 18.55 11.89
C MET A 298 -4.03 18.66 12.33
N GLU A 299 -4.50 19.90 12.50
CA GLU A 299 -5.91 20.22 12.30
C GLU A 299 -6.28 19.88 10.84
N CYS A 300 -6.95 18.73 10.59
CA CYS A 300 -7.99 18.44 9.56
C CYS A 300 -7.99 16.97 9.04
N GLN A 301 -9.20 16.44 8.77
CA GLN A 301 -9.61 15.34 7.84
C GLN A 301 -9.81 13.87 8.27
N THR A 302 -9.28 13.32 9.38
CA THR A 302 -9.39 11.85 9.65
C THR A 302 -10.31 11.43 10.82
N ALA A 303 -11.18 12.32 11.31
CA ALA A 303 -12.00 12.06 12.51
C ALA A 303 -13.05 10.92 12.35
N ASP A 304 -13.39 10.53 11.12
CA ASP A 304 -14.55 9.64 10.84
C ASP A 304 -14.20 8.32 10.14
N LEU A 305 -12.92 7.91 10.09
CA LEU A 305 -12.52 6.66 9.40
C LEU A 305 -13.08 5.41 10.08
N GLN A 306 -13.83 4.61 9.33
CA GLN A 306 -14.31 3.29 9.74
C GLN A 306 -13.23 2.24 9.49
N PHE A 307 -13.32 1.05 10.10
CA PHE A 307 -12.32 0.00 9.92
C PHE A 307 -12.15 -0.45 8.46
N LEU A 308 -13.24 -0.43 7.68
CA LEU A 308 -13.19 -0.71 6.25
C LEU A 308 -12.27 0.27 5.50
N ASP A 309 -12.26 1.55 5.86
CA ASP A 309 -11.41 2.57 5.21
C ASP A 309 -9.93 2.28 5.47
N ILE A 310 -9.60 1.83 6.68
CA ILE A 310 -8.23 1.43 7.06
C ILE A 310 -7.77 0.24 6.20
N LEU A 311 -8.63 -0.75 5.99
CA LEU A 311 -8.34 -1.91 5.15
C LEU A 311 -8.10 -1.52 3.69
N GLU A 312 -8.84 -0.53 3.18
CA GLU A 312 -8.67 -0.05 1.80
C GLU A 312 -7.39 0.77 1.63
N ILE A 313 -7.12 1.73 2.52
CA ILE A 313 -5.93 2.58 2.50
C ILE A 313 -4.65 1.73 2.55
N THR A 314 -4.68 0.63 3.31
CA THR A 314 -3.48 -0.20 3.55
C THR A 314 -3.38 -1.41 2.62
N GLN A 315 -4.25 -1.55 1.61
CA GLN A 315 -4.24 -2.70 0.73
C GLN A 315 -2.94 -2.84 -0.08
N GLU A 316 -2.25 -1.74 -0.39
CA GLU A 316 -0.96 -1.82 -1.11
C GLU A 316 0.16 -2.46 -0.26
N GLN A 317 -0.06 -2.60 1.06
CA GLN A 317 0.94 -3.12 1.99
C GLN A 317 0.79 -4.64 2.11
N GLY A 318 1.82 -5.36 1.71
CA GLY A 318 1.92 -6.81 1.75
C GLY A 318 1.92 -7.40 3.15
N ALA A 319 1.32 -8.59 3.23
CA ALA A 319 1.38 -9.49 4.35
C ALA A 319 1.68 -10.90 3.82
N THR A 320 2.60 -11.62 4.47
CA THR A 320 2.95 -13.01 4.06
C THR A 320 1.87 -14.00 4.48
N ASP A 321 1.23 -13.76 5.63
CA ASP A 321 0.07 -14.50 6.09
C ASP A 321 -1.18 -13.68 5.76
N GLY A 322 -2.12 -14.25 5.01
CA GLY A 322 -3.33 -13.53 4.58
C GLY A 322 -4.15 -12.97 5.74
N ARG A 323 -4.16 -13.63 6.90
CA ARG A 323 -4.91 -13.17 8.10
C ARG A 323 -4.36 -11.87 8.66
N ASP A 324 -3.06 -11.62 8.48
CA ASP A 324 -2.40 -10.41 8.95
C ASP A 324 -2.88 -9.16 8.19
N ARG A 325 -3.54 -9.32 7.03
CA ARG A 325 -4.27 -8.22 6.36
C ARG A 325 -5.31 -7.57 7.28
N ILE A 326 -5.84 -8.33 8.24
CA ILE A 326 -6.77 -7.82 9.25
C ILE A 326 -6.03 -7.62 10.59
N TYR A 327 -5.30 -8.63 11.06
CA TYR A 327 -4.74 -8.61 12.42
C TYR A 327 -3.72 -7.50 12.66
N ALA A 328 -2.94 -7.09 11.63
CA ALA A 328 -1.97 -6.01 11.75
C ALA A 328 -2.60 -4.64 12.01
N LEU A 329 -3.92 -4.50 11.82
CA LEU A 329 -4.64 -3.23 11.92
C LEU A 329 -5.60 -3.17 13.11
N LEU A 330 -5.75 -4.26 13.87
CA LEU A 330 -6.67 -4.34 15.01
C LEU A 330 -6.32 -3.38 16.17
N SER A 331 -5.09 -2.87 16.19
CA SER A 331 -4.67 -1.81 17.13
C SER A 331 -5.25 -0.44 16.80
N HIS A 332 -5.84 -0.26 15.62
CA HIS A 332 -6.44 1.01 15.20
C HIS A 332 -7.77 1.24 15.95
N PRO A 333 -8.09 2.48 16.41
CA PRO A 333 -9.31 2.72 17.18
C PRO A 333 -10.61 2.30 16.49
N SER A 334 -10.68 2.38 15.15
CA SER A 334 -11.87 1.96 14.40
C SER A 334 -12.11 0.45 14.42
N ALA A 335 -11.12 -0.35 14.84
CA ALA A 335 -11.25 -1.79 15.08
C ALA A 335 -11.81 -2.12 16.48
N VAL A 336 -12.06 -1.12 17.32
CA VAL A 336 -12.56 -1.28 18.69
C VAL A 336 -14.04 -0.91 18.74
N LEU A 337 -14.87 -1.83 19.22
CA LEU A 337 -16.30 -1.66 19.37
C LEU A 337 -16.65 -0.75 20.56
N SER A 338 -17.90 -0.32 20.63
CA SER A 338 -18.40 0.57 21.68
C SER A 338 -18.26 0.02 23.11
N ASP A 339 -18.15 -1.31 23.28
CA ASP A 339 -17.93 -1.99 24.55
C ASP A 339 -16.44 -2.18 24.90
N GLY A 340 -15.53 -1.68 24.04
CA GLY A 340 -14.08 -1.79 24.20
C GLY A 340 -13.47 -3.10 23.69
N GLN A 341 -14.27 -4.01 23.14
CA GLN A 341 -13.76 -5.24 22.51
C GLN A 341 -13.26 -4.98 21.09
N LEU A 342 -12.36 -5.83 20.61
CA LEU A 342 -11.97 -5.80 19.21
C LEU A 342 -13.13 -6.30 18.33
N ILE A 343 -13.23 -5.76 17.11
CA ILE A 343 -14.21 -6.18 16.10
C ILE A 343 -14.11 -7.69 15.82
N ILE A 344 -12.89 -8.22 15.81
CA ILE A 344 -12.55 -9.65 15.86
C ILE A 344 -11.26 -9.85 16.68
N GLU A 345 -11.05 -11.04 17.21
CA GLU A 345 -9.83 -11.41 17.95
C GLU A 345 -8.83 -12.16 17.03
N PRO A 346 -7.50 -11.93 17.18
CA PRO A 346 -6.50 -12.70 16.44
C PRO A 346 -6.56 -14.18 16.78
N ASP A 347 -6.87 -15.01 15.79
CA ASP A 347 -6.89 -16.46 15.89
C ASP A 347 -6.17 -17.08 14.69
N TYR A 348 -4.96 -17.59 14.93
CA TYR A 348 -4.13 -18.26 13.91
C TYR A 348 -4.51 -19.74 13.71
N THR A 349 -5.56 -20.24 14.35
CA THR A 349 -6.13 -21.57 14.06
C THR A 349 -7.14 -21.55 12.91
N LYS A 350 -7.71 -20.37 12.61
CA LYS A 350 -8.63 -20.15 11.48
C LYS A 350 -7.88 -20.05 10.15
N THR A 351 -8.58 -20.37 9.06
CA THR A 351 -8.10 -20.06 7.70
C THR A 351 -8.25 -18.57 7.39
N THR A 352 -7.56 -18.07 6.36
CA THR A 352 -7.70 -16.68 5.90
C THR A 352 -9.15 -16.35 5.51
N GLN A 353 -9.81 -17.29 4.84
CA GLN A 353 -11.18 -17.14 4.33
C GLN A 353 -12.18 -17.02 5.48
N GLU A 354 -12.02 -17.82 6.54
CA GLU A 354 -12.84 -17.73 7.75
C GLU A 354 -12.71 -16.35 8.40
N VAL A 355 -11.49 -15.81 8.49
CA VAL A 355 -11.24 -14.47 9.04
C VAL A 355 -11.87 -13.38 8.18
N TYR A 356 -11.73 -13.48 6.85
CA TYR A 356 -12.30 -12.52 5.91
C TYR A 356 -13.83 -12.50 5.92
N HIS A 357 -14.42 -13.69 6.00
CA HIS A 357 -15.86 -13.85 6.14
C HIS A 357 -16.39 -13.25 7.45
N GLU A 358 -15.71 -13.55 8.57
CA GLU A 358 -16.09 -13.02 9.89
C GLU A 358 -15.99 -11.50 9.95
N ILE A 359 -14.88 -10.92 9.47
CA ILE A 359 -14.71 -9.46 9.50
C ILE A 359 -15.70 -8.74 8.59
N ALA A 360 -16.04 -9.31 7.43
CA ALA A 360 -17.04 -8.74 6.54
C ALA A 360 -18.42 -8.66 7.19
N ILE A 361 -18.83 -9.72 7.89
CA ILE A 361 -20.09 -9.73 8.65
C ILE A 361 -20.05 -8.67 9.74
N LYS A 362 -18.96 -8.61 10.52
CA LYS A 362 -18.80 -7.65 11.60
C LYS A 362 -18.84 -6.21 11.10
N ILE A 363 -18.16 -5.89 10.00
CA ILE A 363 -18.22 -4.56 9.39
C ILE A 363 -19.67 -4.19 9.03
N ILE A 364 -20.42 -5.08 8.37
CA ILE A 364 -21.83 -4.81 8.03
C ILE A 364 -22.69 -4.64 9.30
N GLU A 365 -22.53 -5.52 10.29
CA GLU A 365 -23.29 -5.50 11.53
C GLU A 365 -23.05 -4.23 12.36
N GLU A 366 -21.81 -3.76 12.45
CA GLU A 366 -21.43 -2.58 13.24
C GLU A 366 -21.75 -1.27 12.52
N THR A 367 -21.42 -1.17 11.22
CA THR A 367 -21.62 0.07 10.44
C THR A 367 -23.06 0.26 9.97
N LYS A 368 -23.88 -0.80 10.00
CA LYS A 368 -25.22 -0.83 9.39
C LYS A 368 -25.22 -0.42 7.92
N SER A 369 -24.12 -0.73 7.22
CA SER A 369 -23.86 -0.29 5.85
C SER A 369 -23.44 -1.45 4.96
N LEU A 370 -23.83 -1.38 3.68
CA LEU A 370 -23.40 -2.30 2.63
C LEU A 370 -22.25 -1.73 1.79
N ARG A 371 -21.54 -0.71 2.32
CA ARG A 371 -20.38 -0.10 1.67
C ARG A 371 -19.29 -1.12 1.30
N ILE A 372 -19.18 -2.20 2.05
CA ILE A 372 -18.24 -3.28 1.78
C ILE A 372 -18.40 -3.89 0.37
N LEU A 373 -19.61 -3.85 -0.21
CA LEU A 373 -19.83 -4.35 -1.56
C LEU A 373 -19.09 -3.53 -2.64
N ALA A 374 -18.82 -2.25 -2.35
CA ALA A 374 -18.07 -1.37 -3.24
C ALA A 374 -16.56 -1.68 -3.25
N THR A 375 -16.08 -2.52 -2.34
CA THR A 375 -14.65 -2.86 -2.21
C THR A 375 -14.29 -4.18 -2.88
N ILE A 376 -15.30 -4.90 -3.40
CA ILE A 376 -15.15 -6.20 -4.06
C ILE A 376 -14.40 -6.03 -5.39
N SER A 377 -13.27 -6.72 -5.50
CA SER A 377 -12.49 -6.84 -6.74
C SER A 377 -12.16 -8.32 -6.95
N PRO A 378 -12.92 -9.05 -7.78
CA PRO A 378 -12.78 -10.50 -7.90
C PRO A 378 -11.53 -10.89 -8.70
N GLY A 379 -10.65 -11.69 -8.10
CA GLY A 379 -9.59 -12.51 -8.72
C GLY A 379 -10.06 -13.43 -9.84
N GLU A 380 -9.14 -13.91 -10.69
CA GLU A 380 -9.41 -15.10 -11.53
C GLU A 380 -9.76 -16.31 -10.64
N ASP A 381 -9.07 -16.46 -9.50
CA ASP A 381 -9.32 -17.48 -8.48
C ASP A 381 -10.69 -17.35 -7.79
N HIS A 382 -11.37 -16.20 -7.92
CA HIS A 382 -12.67 -16.02 -7.29
C HIS A 382 -13.76 -16.83 -7.98
N LEU A 383 -13.57 -17.31 -9.21
CA LEU A 383 -14.62 -18.02 -9.96
C LEU A 383 -15.08 -19.33 -9.28
N ASP A 384 -14.35 -19.82 -8.28
CA ASP A 384 -14.78 -20.92 -7.41
C ASP A 384 -15.68 -20.43 -6.26
N ASP A 385 -17.00 -20.70 -6.41
CA ASP A 385 -18.03 -20.37 -5.43
C ASP A 385 -17.83 -21.07 -4.07
N ASP A 386 -16.96 -22.08 -3.98
CA ASP A 386 -16.69 -22.82 -2.73
C ASP A 386 -15.53 -22.21 -1.90
N PHE A 387 -14.79 -21.21 -2.43
CA PHE A 387 -13.65 -20.60 -1.74
C PHE A 387 -14.04 -19.45 -0.80
N LEU A 388 -14.79 -18.47 -1.28
CA LEU A 388 -15.28 -17.32 -0.51
C LEU A 388 -16.55 -16.76 -1.18
N PRO A 389 -17.59 -16.38 -0.41
CA PRO A 389 -18.76 -15.73 -0.99
C PRO A 389 -18.41 -14.50 -1.82
N SER A 390 -19.08 -14.29 -2.95
CA SER A 390 -18.76 -13.19 -3.88
C SER A 390 -18.97 -11.79 -3.30
N TRP A 391 -19.79 -11.67 -2.25
CA TRP A 391 -20.03 -10.43 -1.54
C TRP A 391 -18.98 -10.12 -0.46
N VAL A 392 -18.06 -11.05 -0.17
CA VAL A 392 -16.96 -10.85 0.78
C VAL A 392 -15.70 -10.42 0.01
N PRO A 393 -15.09 -9.28 0.35
CA PRO A 393 -13.83 -8.87 -0.27
C PRO A 393 -12.70 -9.87 0.01
N ASN A 394 -11.84 -10.07 -0.99
CA ASN A 394 -10.56 -10.72 -0.78
C ASN A 394 -9.46 -9.67 -0.66
N TRP A 395 -9.01 -9.45 0.58
CA TRP A 395 -7.96 -8.48 0.88
C TRP A 395 -6.55 -8.92 0.45
N GLU A 396 -6.38 -10.14 -0.11
CA GLU A 396 -5.11 -10.59 -0.72
C GLU A 396 -5.00 -10.23 -2.20
N ALA A 397 -6.11 -9.98 -2.90
CA ALA A 397 -6.12 -9.69 -4.33
C ALA A 397 -5.55 -8.28 -4.62
N SER A 398 -4.22 -8.15 -4.56
CA SER A 398 -3.50 -6.88 -4.76
C SER A 398 -3.28 -6.51 -6.23
N GLU A 399 -3.43 -7.46 -7.15
CA GLU A 399 -3.13 -7.29 -8.59
C GLU A 399 -4.29 -6.66 -9.38
N LEU A 400 -5.49 -6.63 -8.79
CA LEU A 400 -6.70 -6.16 -9.44
C LEU A 400 -7.13 -4.83 -8.83
N LYS A 401 -6.33 -3.80 -9.10
CA LYS A 401 -6.53 -2.47 -8.54
C LYS A 401 -7.87 -1.86 -8.98
N SER A 402 -8.52 -1.21 -8.03
CA SER A 402 -9.68 -0.36 -8.23
C SER A 402 -9.42 0.94 -7.48
N ASN A 403 -8.45 1.74 -7.94
CA ASN A 403 -8.11 3.01 -7.28
C ASN A 403 -9.15 4.12 -7.58
N GLY A 404 -10.19 3.82 -8.38
CA GLY A 404 -11.19 4.80 -8.81
C GLY A 404 -12.51 4.84 -8.04
N PHE A 405 -12.69 4.09 -6.93
CA PHE A 405 -14.01 4.00 -6.27
C PHE A 405 -13.94 4.00 -4.75
N ARG A 406 -12.77 4.33 -4.17
CA ARG A 406 -12.45 4.00 -2.79
C ARG A 406 -12.55 5.20 -1.86
N SER A 407 -13.58 5.13 -1.02
CA SER A 407 -13.87 5.97 0.15
C SER A 407 -14.56 7.31 -0.08
N GLU A 408 -15.40 7.65 0.90
CA GLU A 408 -16.03 8.97 1.09
C GLU A 408 -15.02 10.12 1.29
N LEU A 409 -13.73 9.81 1.49
CA LEU A 409 -12.65 10.80 1.64
C LEU A 409 -12.17 11.35 0.30
N SER A 410 -12.31 10.56 -0.77
CA SER A 410 -12.24 11.10 -2.12
C SER A 410 -13.60 11.71 -2.41
N THR A 411 -13.72 13.01 -2.12
CA THR A 411 -14.89 13.83 -2.47
C THR A 411 -15.28 13.72 -3.95
N THR A 412 -14.40 13.21 -4.81
CA THR A 412 -14.61 12.97 -6.25
C THR A 412 -15.61 11.83 -6.53
N TYR A 413 -15.86 10.92 -5.58
CA TYR A 413 -16.70 9.72 -5.80
C TYR A 413 -18.01 9.71 -5.02
N ARG A 414 -18.51 10.88 -4.57
CA ARG A 414 -19.89 10.95 -4.06
C ARG A 414 -20.88 10.66 -5.18
N THR A 415 -21.16 9.37 -5.34
CA THR A 415 -22.34 8.80 -5.98
C THR A 415 -22.47 9.01 -7.49
N THR A 416 -22.02 8.02 -8.26
CA THR A 416 -22.45 7.76 -9.65
C THR A 416 -23.93 7.41 -9.80
N ALA A 417 -24.81 7.75 -8.85
CA ALA A 417 -26.22 7.44 -9.05
C ALA A 417 -27.26 8.11 -8.13
N VAL A 418 -27.00 8.58 -6.91
CA VAL A 418 -28.15 8.67 -5.97
C VAL A 418 -28.11 9.84 -4.98
N ASN A 419 -28.96 10.85 -5.23
CA ASN A 419 -29.30 11.88 -4.24
C ASN A 419 -30.00 11.28 -3.00
N HIS A 420 -30.65 10.11 -3.14
CA HIS A 420 -31.35 9.38 -2.07
C HIS A 420 -31.33 7.85 -2.28
N VAL A 421 -30.26 7.14 -1.88
CA VAL A 421 -30.32 5.67 -1.80
C VAL A 421 -31.25 5.31 -0.63
N PRO A 422 -32.21 4.38 -0.80
CA PRO A 422 -32.91 3.83 0.34
C PRO A 422 -31.90 3.26 1.35
N PRO A 423 -32.22 3.28 2.67
CA PRO A 423 -31.35 2.73 3.69
C PRO A 423 -31.07 1.25 3.40
N ALA A 424 -29.88 0.78 3.78
CA ALA A 424 -29.52 -0.62 3.62
C ALA A 424 -30.55 -1.54 4.30
N GLU A 425 -31.04 -2.53 3.55
CA GLU A 425 -31.84 -3.64 4.07
C GLU A 425 -31.10 -4.93 3.73
N TRP A 426 -30.73 -5.72 4.74
CA TRP A 426 -30.04 -6.98 4.54
C TRP A 426 -30.41 -8.05 5.56
N ARG A 427 -30.26 -9.32 5.16
CA ARG A 427 -30.41 -10.48 6.04
C ARG A 427 -29.42 -11.57 5.66
N PHE A 428 -28.68 -12.08 6.65
CA PHE A 428 -27.86 -13.27 6.45
C PHE A 428 -28.72 -14.53 6.51
N SER A 429 -28.39 -15.53 5.69
CA SER A 429 -29.05 -16.83 5.71
C SER A 429 -28.85 -17.56 7.06
N PRO A 430 -29.92 -18.04 7.72
CA PRO A 430 -29.82 -18.74 9.00
C PRO A 430 -28.95 -20.00 8.90
N GLY A 431 -27.96 -20.15 9.79
CA GLY A 431 -27.11 -21.35 9.89
C GLY A 431 -26.08 -21.55 8.77
N LYS A 432 -26.13 -20.75 7.70
CA LYS A 432 -25.14 -20.70 6.62
C LYS A 432 -24.96 -19.24 6.20
N LYS A 433 -24.10 -18.50 6.91
CA LYS A 433 -23.82 -17.07 6.63
C LYS A 433 -23.07 -16.85 5.29
N ASN A 434 -23.09 -17.80 4.36
CA ASN A 434 -22.41 -17.71 3.06
C ASN A 434 -23.21 -16.85 2.07
N SER A 435 -24.50 -16.60 2.31
CA SER A 435 -25.31 -15.69 1.48
C SER A 435 -25.92 -14.56 2.29
N ILE A 436 -26.08 -13.43 1.61
CA ILE A 436 -26.72 -12.22 2.11
C ILE A 436 -27.86 -11.84 1.16
N GLN A 437 -29.07 -11.72 1.70
CA GLN A 437 -30.21 -11.14 0.99
C GLN A 437 -30.15 -9.62 1.13
N VAL A 438 -30.29 -8.88 0.04
CA VAL A 438 -30.29 -7.40 -0.03
C VAL A 438 -31.41 -6.91 -0.96
N ARG A 439 -31.78 -5.63 -0.88
CA ARG A 439 -32.73 -4.99 -1.80
C ARG A 439 -32.06 -3.98 -2.72
N GLY A 440 -32.63 -3.76 -3.90
CA GLY A 440 -32.04 -2.90 -4.92
C GLY A 440 -32.81 -2.86 -6.23
N TYR A 441 -32.20 -2.22 -7.22
CA TYR A 441 -32.75 -2.03 -8.57
C TYR A 441 -31.80 -2.63 -9.61
N ILE A 442 -32.35 -3.23 -10.66
CA ILE A 442 -31.63 -3.40 -11.93
C ILE A 442 -31.82 -2.10 -12.71
N ILE A 443 -30.72 -1.44 -13.05
CA ILE A 443 -30.75 -0.16 -13.75
C ILE A 443 -30.55 -0.32 -15.26
N ASP A 444 -29.71 -1.26 -15.68
CA ASP A 444 -29.47 -1.59 -17.09
C ASP A 444 -28.80 -2.97 -17.20
N VAL A 445 -28.51 -3.38 -18.44
CA VAL A 445 -27.80 -4.60 -18.79
C VAL A 445 -26.61 -4.23 -19.67
N VAL A 446 -25.47 -4.87 -19.44
CA VAL A 446 -24.28 -4.74 -20.29
C VAL A 446 -24.58 -5.30 -21.68
N ASP A 447 -24.40 -4.48 -22.72
CA ASP A 447 -24.66 -4.86 -24.13
C ASP A 447 -23.35 -5.23 -24.85
N GLU A 448 -22.36 -4.35 -24.82
CA GLU A 448 -21.04 -4.56 -25.43
C GLU A 448 -19.94 -4.19 -24.45
N HIS A 449 -18.77 -4.81 -24.57
CA HIS A 449 -17.62 -4.49 -23.74
C HIS A 449 -16.31 -4.61 -24.52
N THR A 450 -15.29 -3.94 -23.99
CA THR A 450 -13.92 -4.05 -24.48
C THR A 450 -13.22 -5.30 -23.99
N THR A 451 -12.01 -5.58 -24.51
CA THR A 451 -11.03 -6.37 -23.75
C THR A 451 -10.62 -5.63 -22.47
N THR A 452 -9.99 -6.35 -21.54
CA THR A 452 -9.47 -5.76 -20.31
C THR A 452 -8.37 -4.76 -20.63
N MET A 453 -8.45 -3.56 -20.07
CA MET A 453 -7.38 -2.56 -20.14
C MET A 453 -6.30 -2.95 -19.13
N ASP A 454 -5.10 -3.27 -19.64
CA ASP A 454 -3.95 -3.61 -18.82
C ASP A 454 -2.79 -2.64 -19.10
N ILE A 455 -2.45 -1.83 -18.10
CA ILE A 455 -1.49 -0.72 -18.16
C ILE A 455 -0.16 -1.12 -17.51
N TYR A 456 0.12 -2.43 -17.33
CA TYR A 456 1.24 -2.90 -16.52
C TYR A 456 2.65 -2.56 -17.08
N ASP A 457 3.20 -1.47 -16.53
CA ASP A 457 4.43 -1.50 -15.73
C ASP A 457 4.23 -0.61 -14.49
N LYS A 458 4.36 -1.20 -13.30
CA LYS A 458 4.09 -0.57 -11.99
C LYS A 458 5.07 0.58 -11.69
N TYR A 459 6.23 0.56 -12.34
CA TYR A 459 7.33 1.47 -12.06
C TYR A 459 7.78 2.23 -13.31
N ALA A 460 7.53 1.77 -14.54
CA ALA A 460 7.86 2.58 -15.69
C ALA A 460 6.91 3.79 -15.84
N PRO A 461 7.43 4.93 -16.34
CA PRO A 461 6.60 5.95 -16.96
C PRO A 461 5.63 5.27 -17.93
N PHE A 462 4.39 5.74 -18.02
CA PHE A 462 3.53 5.26 -19.10
C PHE A 462 4.19 5.66 -20.42
N GLU A 463 4.90 4.71 -21.03
CA GLU A 463 5.22 4.76 -22.44
C GLU A 463 4.01 4.16 -23.14
N PRO A 464 3.18 5.00 -23.81
CA PRO A 464 2.15 4.49 -24.69
C PRO A 464 2.87 3.53 -25.62
N LYS A 465 2.45 2.26 -25.66
CA LYS A 465 3.07 1.23 -26.51
C LYS A 465 2.92 1.66 -27.97
N ARG A 466 3.81 2.52 -28.46
CA ARG A 466 3.84 3.04 -29.83
C ARG A 466 3.89 1.90 -30.86
N ASN A 467 4.30 0.70 -30.43
CA ASN A 467 4.45 -0.47 -31.26
C ASN A 467 3.20 -1.39 -31.27
N ASP A 468 2.23 -1.22 -30.37
CA ASP A 468 0.98 -2.00 -30.37
C ASP A 468 -0.26 -1.14 -30.00
N PRO A 469 -0.66 -0.20 -30.87
CA PRO A 469 -1.89 0.59 -30.71
C PRO A 469 -3.18 -0.24 -30.79
N GLY A 470 -3.13 -1.51 -31.20
CA GLY A 470 -4.24 -2.46 -31.08
C GLY A 470 -4.46 -2.99 -29.65
N ALA A 471 -3.49 -2.79 -28.75
CA ALA A 471 -3.56 -3.24 -27.36
C ALA A 471 -4.55 -2.45 -26.51
N TRP A 472 -4.90 -1.22 -26.89
CA TRP A 472 -5.86 -0.42 -26.13
C TRP A 472 -7.25 -0.44 -26.78
N PRO A 473 -8.29 -0.91 -26.07
CA PRO A 473 -9.58 -1.16 -26.70
C PRO A 473 -10.48 0.08 -26.87
N LEU A 474 -9.91 1.30 -26.94
CA LEU A 474 -10.69 2.53 -27.17
C LEU A 474 -11.34 2.51 -28.54
N GLY A 475 -10.66 2.01 -29.57
CA GLY A 475 -11.22 1.88 -30.91
C GLY A 475 -12.51 1.05 -30.92
N HIS A 476 -12.56 -0.02 -30.12
CA HIS A 476 -13.76 -0.83 -29.94
C HIS A 476 -14.84 -0.07 -29.15
N ALA A 477 -14.48 0.62 -28.06
CA ALA A 477 -15.44 1.40 -27.27
C ALA A 477 -16.12 2.51 -28.08
N PHE A 478 -15.39 3.16 -29.00
CA PHE A 478 -16.00 4.10 -29.95
C PHE A 478 -16.98 3.41 -30.88
N ALA A 479 -16.70 2.19 -31.33
CA ALA A 479 -17.54 1.46 -32.27
C ALA A 479 -18.79 0.80 -31.66
N PHE A 480 -19.04 0.97 -30.35
CA PHE A 480 -20.26 0.47 -29.72
C PHE A 480 -21.52 0.96 -30.45
N ARG A 481 -22.41 0.03 -30.79
CA ARG A 481 -23.58 0.26 -31.64
C ARG A 481 -24.50 1.31 -31.04
N SER A 482 -24.73 1.24 -29.73
CA SER A 482 -25.59 2.15 -28.99
C SER A 482 -25.10 3.60 -28.95
N ARG A 483 -23.91 3.87 -29.49
CA ARG A 483 -23.25 5.18 -29.49
C ARG A 483 -23.15 5.81 -30.87
N LEU A 484 -23.52 5.11 -31.95
CA LEU A 484 -23.32 5.59 -33.31
C LEU A 484 -24.20 6.80 -33.67
N ASP A 485 -25.34 6.97 -33.02
CA ASP A 485 -26.29 8.07 -33.27
C ASP A 485 -25.99 9.34 -32.44
N ILE A 486 -24.94 9.33 -31.62
CA ILE A 486 -24.56 10.45 -30.74
C ILE A 486 -23.50 11.33 -31.44
N ALA A 487 -23.62 12.66 -31.26
CA ALA A 487 -22.65 13.63 -31.78
C ALA A 487 -21.21 13.31 -31.34
N LEU A 488 -20.24 13.56 -32.22
CA LEU A 488 -18.84 13.19 -32.03
C LEU A 488 -18.25 13.82 -30.76
N GLU A 489 -18.45 15.12 -30.56
CA GLU A 489 -17.94 15.86 -29.41
C GLU A 489 -18.48 15.27 -28.11
N ARG A 490 -19.77 14.89 -28.12
CA ARG A 490 -20.40 14.23 -26.97
C ARG A 490 -19.85 12.83 -26.72
N ARG A 491 -19.53 12.07 -27.78
CA ARG A 491 -18.90 10.74 -27.63
C ARG A 491 -17.50 10.83 -27.04
N ILE A 492 -16.74 11.86 -27.43
CA ILE A 492 -15.40 12.16 -26.88
C ILE A 492 -15.51 12.54 -25.41
N ALA A 493 -16.43 13.45 -25.06
CA ALA A 493 -16.66 13.87 -23.68
C ALA A 493 -17.08 12.69 -22.78
N ASP A 494 -18.08 11.90 -23.18
CA ASP A 494 -18.56 10.75 -22.40
C ASP A 494 -17.45 9.71 -22.17
N LEU A 495 -16.57 9.48 -23.17
CA LEU A 495 -15.45 8.56 -23.03
C LEU A 495 -14.36 9.13 -22.11
N CYS A 496 -14.08 10.43 -22.20
CA CYS A 496 -13.19 11.12 -21.26
C CYS A 496 -13.71 10.94 -19.83
N CYS A 497 -14.99 11.26 -19.58
CA CYS A 497 -15.64 11.06 -18.27
C CYS A 497 -15.62 9.60 -17.81
N ALA A 498 -15.81 8.63 -18.69
CA ALA A 498 -15.78 7.20 -18.31
C ALA A 498 -14.37 6.73 -17.93
N LEU A 499 -13.33 7.22 -18.62
CA LEU A 499 -11.93 6.88 -18.33
C LEU A 499 -11.42 7.56 -17.06
N THR A 500 -11.91 8.75 -16.75
CA THR A 500 -11.54 9.54 -15.56
C THR A 500 -12.53 9.41 -14.42
N VAL A 501 -13.63 8.67 -14.60
CA VAL A 501 -14.68 8.46 -13.59
C VAL A 501 -15.34 9.80 -13.16
N ASN A 502 -15.35 10.80 -14.04
CA ASN A 502 -15.77 12.18 -13.74
C ASN A 502 -17.27 12.41 -13.99
N TYR A 503 -18.13 11.78 -13.19
CA TYR A 503 -19.61 11.80 -13.38
C TYR A 503 -20.27 13.15 -13.10
N GLU A 504 -19.71 13.97 -12.22
CA GLU A 504 -20.34 15.23 -11.80
C GLU A 504 -19.95 16.44 -12.66
N ARG A 505 -19.01 16.27 -13.60
CA ARG A 505 -18.45 17.39 -14.35
C ARG A 505 -18.18 17.01 -15.80
N GLU A 506 -18.66 17.85 -16.71
CA GLU A 506 -18.16 17.87 -18.08
C GLU A 506 -16.68 18.28 -18.06
N PRO A 507 -15.80 17.60 -18.83
CA PRO A 507 -14.40 17.93 -18.83
C PRO A 507 -14.20 19.36 -19.33
N ASP A 508 -13.28 20.09 -18.70
CA ASP A 508 -12.94 21.43 -19.16
C ASP A 508 -12.04 21.39 -20.42
N THR A 509 -11.77 22.57 -20.99
CA THR A 509 -10.99 22.68 -22.23
C THR A 509 -9.55 22.15 -22.07
N GLU A 510 -8.96 22.25 -20.89
CA GLU A 510 -7.60 21.75 -20.63
C GLU A 510 -7.59 20.22 -20.56
N GLU A 511 -8.57 19.63 -19.88
CA GLU A 511 -8.74 18.17 -19.83
C GLU A 511 -9.03 17.56 -21.20
N LEU A 512 -9.84 18.24 -22.02
CA LEU A 512 -10.10 17.83 -23.39
C LEU A 512 -8.85 17.93 -24.27
N ALA A 513 -8.02 18.96 -24.09
CA ALA A 513 -6.75 19.10 -24.79
C ALA A 513 -5.77 17.98 -24.40
N ASP A 514 -5.68 17.66 -23.11
CA ASP A 514 -4.85 16.56 -22.60
C ASP A 514 -5.34 15.20 -23.11
N PHE A 515 -6.65 14.97 -23.14
CA PHE A 515 -7.24 13.74 -23.70
C PHE A 515 -7.00 13.65 -25.22
N ALA A 516 -7.09 14.76 -25.94
CA ALA A 516 -6.79 14.79 -27.38
C ALA A 516 -5.32 14.42 -27.65
N GLU A 517 -4.38 14.94 -26.87
CA GLU A 517 -2.96 14.56 -26.95
C GLU A 517 -2.76 13.07 -26.65
N PHE A 518 -3.40 12.55 -25.60
CA PHE A 518 -3.38 11.13 -25.27
C PHE A 518 -3.88 10.27 -26.44
N ARG A 519 -4.95 10.67 -27.12
CA ARG A 519 -5.43 9.97 -28.31
C ARG A 519 -4.45 10.08 -29.48
N CYS A 520 -3.90 11.27 -29.76
CA CYS A 520 -2.88 11.46 -30.81
C CYS A 520 -1.72 10.48 -30.65
N ILE A 521 -1.30 10.27 -29.40
CA ILE A 521 -0.26 9.31 -29.03
C ILE A 521 -0.67 7.85 -29.33
N LEU A 522 -1.88 7.45 -28.99
CA LEU A 522 -2.40 6.10 -29.28
C LEU A 522 -2.61 5.86 -30.79
N ILE A 523 -2.78 6.92 -31.58
CA ILE A 523 -3.05 6.88 -33.02
C ILE A 523 -1.76 6.96 -33.86
N GLN A 524 -0.58 7.19 -33.25
CA GLN A 524 0.67 7.25 -34.02
C GLN A 524 0.87 5.94 -34.81
N PRO A 525 1.22 6.02 -36.11
CA PRO A 525 1.26 4.85 -36.99
C PRO A 525 2.28 3.82 -36.49
N SER A 526 1.77 2.66 -36.05
CA SER A 526 2.57 1.45 -35.81
C SER A 526 2.57 0.59 -37.07
N PRO A 527 3.73 0.04 -37.51
CA PRO A 527 3.80 -0.93 -38.61
C PRO A 527 2.87 -2.13 -38.44
N ALA A 528 2.53 -2.50 -37.20
CA ALA A 528 1.63 -3.62 -36.89
C ALA A 528 0.17 -3.37 -37.33
N LEU A 529 -0.28 -2.11 -37.40
CA LEU A 529 -1.64 -1.76 -37.86
C LEU A 529 -1.80 -1.93 -39.37
N GLU A 530 -0.71 -1.77 -40.14
CA GLU A 530 -0.72 -1.98 -41.60
C GLU A 530 -0.77 -3.48 -41.96
N GLU A 531 -0.17 -4.34 -41.13
CA GLU A 531 -0.16 -5.80 -41.34
C GLU A 531 -1.46 -6.51 -40.90
N ALA A 532 -2.18 -5.97 -39.91
CA ALA A 532 -3.36 -6.61 -39.32
C ALA A 532 -4.64 -6.54 -40.18
N GLY A 533 -4.66 -5.80 -41.30
CA GLY A 533 -5.75 -5.80 -42.28
C GLY A 533 -7.14 -5.35 -41.78
N GLY A 534 -7.25 -4.81 -40.56
CA GLY A 534 -8.51 -4.40 -39.95
C GLY A 534 -8.86 -2.95 -40.29
N SER A 535 -10.02 -2.74 -40.92
CA SER A 535 -10.58 -1.39 -41.17
C SER A 535 -11.22 -0.80 -39.91
N HIS A 536 -10.48 -0.67 -38.82
CA HIS A 536 -10.92 0.15 -37.69
C HIS A 536 -10.31 1.54 -37.84
N PRO A 537 -11.09 2.57 -38.22
CA PRO A 537 -10.60 3.94 -38.11
C PRO A 537 -10.44 4.23 -36.62
N ILE A 538 -9.19 4.33 -36.15
CA ILE A 538 -8.89 4.64 -34.73
C ILE A 538 -9.14 6.15 -34.46
N ALA A 539 -9.31 6.94 -35.53
CA ALA A 539 -9.75 8.34 -35.52
C ALA A 539 -10.64 8.67 -36.74
N PRO A 540 -11.91 8.20 -36.78
CA PRO A 540 -12.84 8.47 -37.89
C PRO A 540 -13.12 9.97 -38.12
N GLU A 541 -12.86 10.80 -37.11
CA GLU A 541 -12.92 12.26 -37.13
C GLU A 541 -11.74 12.94 -37.85
N GLY A 542 -10.61 12.25 -38.00
CA GLY A 542 -9.41 12.77 -38.65
C GLY A 542 -8.35 13.30 -37.69
N ILE A 543 -7.10 12.91 -37.96
CA ILE A 543 -5.92 13.22 -37.13
C ILE A 543 -5.67 14.74 -36.99
N ALA A 544 -6.05 15.54 -37.99
CA ALA A 544 -5.81 16.98 -38.00
C ALA A 544 -6.57 17.73 -36.89
N GLU A 545 -7.81 17.34 -36.60
CA GLU A 545 -8.64 17.99 -35.58
C GLU A 545 -8.14 17.66 -34.16
N LEU A 546 -7.70 16.42 -33.93
CA LEU A 546 -7.07 16.01 -32.68
C LEU A 546 -5.76 16.76 -32.41
N LEU A 547 -4.92 16.94 -33.43
CA LEU A 547 -3.67 17.70 -33.31
C LEU A 547 -3.91 19.18 -32.98
N THR A 548 -4.97 19.80 -33.51
CA THR A 548 -5.34 21.17 -33.15
C THR A 548 -5.82 21.29 -31.71
N LEU A 549 -6.59 20.32 -31.22
CA LEU A 549 -7.04 20.28 -29.82
C LEU A 549 -5.87 20.07 -28.84
N SER A 550 -4.80 19.40 -29.27
CA SER A 550 -3.69 19.03 -28.41
C SER A 550 -2.59 20.09 -28.26
N GLU A 551 -2.63 21.19 -29.03
CA GLU A 551 -1.60 22.25 -29.07
C GLU A 551 -1.27 22.90 -27.70
N LYS A 552 -2.17 22.78 -26.72
CA LYS A 552 -2.03 23.36 -25.37
C LYS A 552 -1.90 22.32 -24.26
N ALA A 553 -1.77 21.04 -24.59
CA ALA A 553 -1.79 19.96 -23.63
C ALA A 553 -0.53 19.94 -22.73
N THR A 554 -0.73 19.54 -21.48
CA THR A 554 0.32 19.17 -20.53
C THR A 554 0.24 17.67 -20.27
N LEU A 555 0.77 16.90 -21.22
CA LEU A 555 0.72 15.43 -21.35
C LEU A 555 0.80 14.59 -20.06
N GLY A 556 1.47 15.10 -19.02
CA GLY A 556 1.80 14.37 -17.81
C GLY A 556 0.67 14.10 -16.83
N ARG A 557 -0.31 15.01 -16.70
CA ARG A 557 -1.29 14.95 -15.61
C ARG A 557 -2.40 13.93 -15.89
N PHE A 558 -2.98 13.99 -17.08
CA PHE A 558 -4.16 13.22 -17.47
C PHE A 558 -3.92 11.69 -17.50
N ILE A 559 -2.78 11.26 -18.04
CA ILE A 559 -2.47 9.84 -18.22
C ILE A 559 -2.14 9.15 -16.88
N GLU A 560 -1.30 9.80 -16.07
CA GLU A 560 -0.73 9.17 -14.87
C GLU A 560 -1.67 9.21 -13.67
N LEU A 561 -2.52 10.23 -13.54
CA LEU A 561 -3.48 10.35 -12.44
C LEU A 561 -4.81 9.71 -12.75
N GLU A 562 -5.37 9.98 -13.93
CA GLU A 562 -6.78 9.67 -14.17
C GLU A 562 -6.94 8.34 -14.90
N VAL A 563 -6.20 8.11 -15.99
CA VAL A 563 -6.38 6.88 -16.77
C VAL A 563 -5.70 5.68 -16.10
N LYS A 564 -4.42 5.80 -15.71
CA LYS A 564 -3.68 4.69 -15.08
C LYS A 564 -4.31 4.23 -13.76
N ALA A 565 -4.82 5.15 -12.95
CA ALA A 565 -5.44 4.80 -11.67
C ALA A 565 -6.83 4.15 -11.83
N ASN A 566 -7.63 4.61 -12.80
CA ASN A 566 -9.03 4.20 -12.94
C ASN A 566 -9.23 3.03 -13.89
N CYS A 567 -8.42 2.89 -14.93
CA CYS A 567 -8.68 1.94 -16.01
C CYS A 567 -7.94 0.60 -15.85
N GLN A 568 -6.93 0.51 -14.98
CA GLN A 568 -6.18 -0.72 -14.76
C GLN A 568 -7.12 -1.89 -14.41
N ASN A 569 -6.96 -3.00 -15.14
CA ASN A 569 -7.71 -4.23 -14.92
C ASN A 569 -9.24 -4.06 -14.95
N ARG A 570 -9.71 -3.17 -15.82
CA ARG A 570 -11.13 -2.86 -16.02
C ARG A 570 -11.50 -2.92 -17.49
N LYS A 571 -12.79 -3.04 -17.76
CA LYS A 571 -13.36 -2.99 -19.11
C LYS A 571 -14.23 -1.75 -19.24
N LEU A 572 -14.12 -1.09 -20.38
CA LEU A 572 -15.17 -0.20 -20.84
C LEU A 572 -16.33 -1.05 -21.37
N PHE A 573 -17.54 -0.62 -21.11
CA PHE A 573 -18.73 -1.29 -21.62
C PHE A 573 -19.81 -0.27 -22.00
N SER A 574 -20.69 -0.66 -22.91
CA SER A 574 -21.95 0.03 -23.15
C SER A 574 -23.09 -0.76 -22.53
N THR A 575 -24.17 -0.06 -22.23
CA THR A 575 -25.41 -0.67 -21.75
C THR A 575 -26.48 -0.67 -22.83
N THR A 576 -27.59 -1.40 -22.60
CA THR A 576 -28.70 -1.45 -23.57
C THR A 576 -29.40 -0.11 -23.78
N MET A 577 -29.33 0.82 -22.82
CA MET A 577 -29.79 2.21 -22.99
C MET A 577 -28.75 3.15 -23.62
N GLY A 578 -27.57 2.65 -23.97
CA GLY A 578 -26.50 3.46 -24.59
C GLY A 578 -25.66 4.29 -23.62
N CYS A 579 -25.77 4.01 -22.31
CA CYS A 579 -24.82 4.55 -21.33
C CYS A 579 -23.44 3.89 -21.53
N LEU A 580 -22.39 4.63 -21.20
CA LEU A 580 -21.01 4.13 -21.19
C LEU A 580 -20.59 3.87 -19.75
N GLY A 581 -19.92 2.76 -19.49
CA GLY A 581 -19.47 2.39 -18.16
C GLY A 581 -18.05 1.87 -18.12
N LEU A 582 -17.48 1.90 -16.92
CA LEU A 582 -16.18 1.33 -16.58
C LEU A 582 -16.35 0.36 -15.41
N GLY A 583 -16.08 -0.91 -15.65
CA GLY A 583 -16.40 -1.99 -14.70
C GLY A 583 -15.30 -3.03 -14.58
N PRO A 584 -15.48 -4.04 -13.71
CA PRO A 584 -14.50 -5.10 -13.46
C PRO A 584 -14.10 -5.85 -14.74
N HIS A 585 -12.87 -6.36 -14.82
CA HIS A 585 -12.41 -7.14 -15.98
C HIS A 585 -13.27 -8.37 -16.31
N LEU A 586 -14.03 -8.90 -15.34
CA LEU A 586 -14.93 -10.04 -15.52
C LEU A 586 -16.23 -9.70 -16.26
N VAL A 587 -16.52 -8.42 -16.52
CA VAL A 587 -17.73 -7.97 -17.22
C VAL A 587 -17.88 -8.66 -18.58
N GLN A 588 -19.10 -9.10 -18.87
CA GLN A 588 -19.55 -9.76 -20.10
C GLN A 588 -20.94 -9.26 -20.52
N ASN A 589 -21.29 -9.49 -21.78
CA ASN A 589 -22.63 -9.21 -22.30
C ASN A 589 -23.70 -9.95 -21.49
N GLY A 590 -24.77 -9.24 -21.12
CA GLY A 590 -25.87 -9.78 -20.32
C GLY A 590 -25.69 -9.67 -18.80
N ASP A 591 -24.53 -9.19 -18.33
CA ASP A 591 -24.36 -8.84 -16.91
C ASP A 591 -25.27 -7.66 -16.53
N LEU A 592 -25.71 -7.63 -15.27
CA LEU A 592 -26.68 -6.67 -14.79
C LEU A 592 -25.99 -5.50 -14.08
N CYS A 593 -26.27 -4.28 -14.52
CA CYS A 593 -25.94 -3.07 -13.78
C CYS A 593 -27.01 -2.87 -12.70
N CYS A 594 -26.60 -2.86 -11.43
CA CYS A 594 -27.52 -2.84 -10.30
C CYS A 594 -27.14 -1.74 -9.30
N VAL A 595 -28.14 -1.19 -8.61
CA VAL A 595 -27.94 -0.31 -7.44
C VAL A 595 -28.53 -1.01 -6.23
N ILE A 596 -27.67 -1.33 -5.26
CA ILE A 596 -28.07 -1.99 -4.00
C ILE A 596 -28.33 -0.92 -2.94
N HIS A 597 -29.41 -1.07 -2.18
CA HIS A 597 -29.79 -0.12 -1.12
C HIS A 597 -28.68 -0.01 -0.08
N GLY A 598 -28.37 1.22 0.34
CA GLY A 598 -27.23 1.55 1.20
C GLY A 598 -25.83 1.19 0.66
N CYS A 599 -25.70 0.83 -0.61
CA CYS A 599 -24.44 0.89 -1.35
C CYS A 599 -24.41 2.19 -2.17
N HIS A 600 -23.31 2.93 -2.12
CA HIS A 600 -23.22 4.29 -2.68
C HIS A 600 -22.76 4.31 -4.16
N ILE A 601 -22.47 3.14 -4.74
CA ILE A 601 -21.94 2.97 -6.10
C ILE A 601 -22.68 1.82 -6.80
N PRO A 602 -22.97 1.91 -8.11
CA PRO A 602 -23.50 0.79 -8.89
C PRO A 602 -22.58 -0.44 -8.86
N LEU A 603 -23.18 -1.62 -8.84
CA LEU A 603 -22.49 -2.90 -8.89
C LEU A 603 -22.85 -3.63 -10.19
N VAL A 604 -21.91 -4.40 -10.72
CA VAL A 604 -22.21 -5.38 -11.77
C VAL A 604 -22.47 -6.73 -11.12
N LEU A 605 -23.65 -7.30 -11.40
CA LEU A 605 -24.06 -8.61 -10.90
C LEU A 605 -24.26 -9.60 -12.05
N ARG A 606 -23.90 -10.86 -11.82
CA ARG A 606 -24.17 -11.97 -12.75
C ARG A 606 -25.19 -12.93 -12.15
N ARG A 607 -26.18 -13.33 -12.94
CA ARG A 607 -27.15 -14.38 -12.56
C ARG A 607 -26.45 -15.73 -12.48
N ALA A 608 -26.76 -16.51 -11.45
CA ALA A 608 -26.30 -17.88 -11.30
C ALA A 608 -27.38 -18.76 -10.67
N GLU A 609 -27.15 -20.07 -10.58
CA GLU A 609 -28.15 -21.04 -10.08
C GLU A 609 -28.61 -20.74 -8.65
N ARG A 610 -27.71 -20.25 -7.79
CA ARG A 610 -27.96 -20.00 -6.36
C ARG A 610 -28.43 -18.57 -6.05
N GLY A 611 -28.52 -17.69 -7.05
CA GLY A 611 -28.84 -16.28 -6.86
C GLY A 611 -28.00 -15.39 -7.77
N PHE A 612 -27.34 -14.40 -7.18
CA PHE A 612 -26.52 -13.43 -7.89
C PHE A 612 -25.10 -13.41 -7.36
N ARG A 613 -24.15 -13.31 -8.29
CA ARG A 613 -22.74 -13.19 -8.00
C ARG A 613 -22.33 -11.73 -8.16
N VAL A 614 -21.61 -11.18 -7.18
CA VAL A 614 -21.08 -9.82 -7.25
C VAL A 614 -19.78 -9.83 -8.07
N LEU A 615 -19.74 -9.09 -9.18
CA LEU A 615 -18.53 -8.92 -9.98
C LEU A 615 -17.72 -7.70 -9.54
N GLY A 616 -18.32 -6.76 -8.82
CA GLY A 616 -17.66 -5.58 -8.26
C GLY A 616 -18.28 -4.25 -8.70
N PRO A 617 -17.69 -3.12 -8.28
CA PRO A 617 -18.21 -1.78 -8.53
C PRO A 617 -17.99 -1.32 -9.97
N ALA A 618 -18.95 -0.56 -10.50
CA ALA A 618 -18.86 0.07 -11.80
C ALA A 618 -19.23 1.56 -11.78
N TYR A 619 -18.57 2.31 -12.66
CA TYR A 619 -19.00 3.63 -13.07
C TYR A 619 -19.92 3.50 -14.29
N ILE A 620 -21.00 4.27 -14.32
CA ILE A 620 -21.91 4.36 -15.46
C ILE A 620 -22.17 5.84 -15.73
N HIS A 621 -21.63 6.33 -16.83
CA HIS A 621 -21.74 7.73 -17.24
C HIS A 621 -23.18 8.12 -17.56
N GLY A 622 -23.60 9.29 -17.06
CA GLY A 622 -24.90 9.87 -17.37
C GLY A 622 -26.09 9.21 -16.67
N PHE A 623 -25.87 8.26 -15.76
CA PHE A 623 -26.94 7.59 -15.04
C PHE A 623 -27.22 8.27 -13.68
N ILE A 624 -28.38 8.92 -13.53
CA ILE A 624 -28.81 9.55 -12.27
C ILE A 624 -30.15 8.95 -11.82
N ILE A 625 -30.21 8.34 -10.62
CA ILE A 625 -31.47 7.86 -10.05
C ILE A 625 -32.35 9.06 -9.70
N GLY A 626 -33.55 9.08 -10.29
CA GLY A 626 -34.50 10.18 -10.21
C GLY A 626 -34.72 10.87 -11.57
N ASP A 627 -33.68 10.94 -12.40
CA ASP A 627 -33.74 11.56 -13.74
C ASP A 627 -33.69 10.52 -14.88
N SER A 628 -33.17 9.32 -14.62
CA SER A 628 -33.13 8.19 -15.56
C SER A 628 -34.43 7.35 -15.56
N LYS A 629 -34.83 6.85 -16.74
CA LYS A 629 -35.96 5.90 -16.89
C LYS A 629 -35.49 4.45 -17.07
N PRO A 630 -36.26 3.45 -16.59
CA PRO A 630 -36.01 2.02 -16.83
C PRO A 630 -35.99 1.59 -18.29
N VAL A 631 -35.20 0.54 -18.59
CA VAL A 631 -35.08 -0.10 -19.91
C VAL A 631 -36.41 -0.62 -20.46
N ASP A 632 -37.29 -1.09 -19.57
CA ASP A 632 -38.60 -1.64 -19.94
C ASP A 632 -39.66 -0.56 -20.23
N GLY A 633 -39.28 0.72 -20.16
CA GLY A 633 -40.16 1.86 -20.40
C GLY A 633 -41.14 2.16 -19.26
N SER A 634 -41.00 1.49 -18.11
CA SER A 634 -41.81 1.79 -16.92
C SER A 634 -41.49 3.19 -16.34
N GLU A 635 -42.37 3.71 -15.48
CA GLU A 635 -42.16 5.04 -14.87
C GLU A 635 -41.11 5.03 -13.76
N THR A 636 -40.81 3.87 -13.17
CA THR A 636 -39.94 3.72 -12.00
C THR A 636 -39.20 2.38 -12.04
N PHE A 637 -37.94 2.36 -11.61
CA PHE A 637 -37.18 1.11 -11.47
C PHE A 637 -37.89 0.14 -10.51
N VAL A 638 -37.90 -1.15 -10.88
CA VAL A 638 -38.50 -2.20 -10.06
C VAL A 638 -37.57 -2.57 -8.93
N ASP A 639 -38.01 -2.30 -7.70
CA ASP A 639 -37.34 -2.71 -6.46
C ASP A 639 -37.52 -4.22 -6.26
N GLN A 640 -36.44 -4.95 -5.98
CA GLN A 640 -36.47 -6.41 -5.82
C GLN A 640 -35.42 -6.93 -4.83
N ASP A 641 -35.63 -8.17 -4.39
CA ASP A 641 -34.68 -8.91 -3.57
C ASP A 641 -33.56 -9.54 -4.42
N PHE A 642 -32.33 -9.42 -3.94
CA PHE A 642 -31.15 -10.11 -4.46
C PHE A 642 -30.58 -11.01 -3.37
N VAL A 643 -30.34 -12.27 -3.71
CA VAL A 643 -29.56 -13.19 -2.87
C VAL A 643 -28.14 -13.23 -3.41
N LEU A 644 -27.24 -12.52 -2.73
CA LEU A 644 -25.80 -12.54 -3.04
C LEU A 644 -25.18 -13.73 -2.32
N TYR A 645 -24.36 -14.51 -3.02
CA TYR A 645 -23.78 -15.73 -2.46
C TYR A 645 -22.26 -15.79 -2.63
#